data_AF-A0A0X3NXU2-F1
#
_entry.id   AF-A0A0X3NXU2-F1
#
_cell.length_a   1.000
_cell.length_b   1.000
_cell.length_c   1.000
_cell.angle_alpha   90.00
_cell.angle_beta   90.00
_cell.angle_gamma   90.00
#
_symmetry.space_group_name_H-M   'P 1'
#
loop_
_entity.id
_entity.type
_entity.pdbx_description
1 polymer ?
#
loop_
_entity_poly.entity_id
_entity_poly.type
_entity_poly.pdbx_seq_one_letter_code
_entity_poly.pdbx_strand_id
1 'polypeptide(L)'
;RNLDASEHADCELISSCLQILGLYASWIDVSLIVNIECFSILRTLVCCPTPSLLTGVCQLLKGLVCKGMAPFPDKLSLIIGIWSESLEPMMSVPFIARAIANAPCPHPSKDDEISEVTELIEDFSTLFGSIGYNLVEAYRTLVSSNVCGGPNTVDTSIFSRSPSVSSQALHSALDQCLEKLEMVFDVSISLLAHPDSNVSQGVLPFIGDYLGLLKTGATSDQSGKLSKSPTTNVQADGEKKILLELSEPRQFKLDRLLQVLLDKLKYPTDASAEEMEDFEEDRQEFLGIVRIVARIQGALVLKTIQTTLQNFLTRLPAVGAKDFRDDNLAHLDACLYLFFSLGEFLKAPRNDHFSQAYVHGEKMSEIMTSICDSSISSIDYFPVQLNFFEIIGRYDKFFNTHPKLLLNVLVAFLDERGLRNPRVNVRCRCAYLFSRLVKSHRNTLAPHAEQILQQLEGLLPLDPTPELQSQKTVGLENGTTKLQSNGIQNQKFLSITEQSFLYESSAHLILASALRSATSNGDGGSATDSQASHLFAMLLRPIMIQFPELVRLLAVEKDPIVAEPRGVVVKQAADLITRTTRVMSSQSPLNPEFIPLFMDILNVMVNSMAYLPTAPGSPGRGAACTGIRAYLHRLIVCIGPDCTVPCQQTKDGDSNGGLSNASEWLMLAISSIMPQLIGVNQDGTALVEAAEADIDQRWRELRDNMPLFNQIALRYKERSLPFLTACLPPLVGVTLNALSEPLHETQFVAMDERKCLRRNFLQMLQGVSQVLPQGLLVALGSNAANVLMSIVALTDACLAHDDAVGMKSGFAFFTAIVPVCAQETAFYEGFILSHLLPLCFLLPARSEFRLTDAQFVLALNESVGCIHVINSVKGQVFQDFLQGTFLPQQNLSAQYIESYVNNLRSNSLAEFQVFAKNFYSSFR
;
A
#
# COMPACT_ATOMS: atom_id res chain seq x y z
N ARG A 1 4.02 -55.87 -26.80
CA ARG A 1 3.72 -56.61 -28.06
C ARG A 1 2.26 -56.53 -28.48
N ASN A 2 1.29 -56.15 -27.61
CA ASN A 2 -0.12 -55.96 -27.97
C ASN A 2 -0.58 -54.48 -27.83
N LEU A 3 0.34 -53.51 -27.90
CA LEU A 3 0.04 -52.06 -27.81
C LEU A 3 0.16 -51.43 -29.21
N ASP A 4 -0.41 -52.09 -30.23
CA ASP A 4 -0.55 -51.47 -31.55
C ASP A 4 -1.72 -50.47 -31.47
N ALA A 5 -1.47 -49.35 -30.78
CA ALA A 5 -2.38 -48.22 -30.68
C ALA A 5 -2.45 -47.50 -32.04
N SER A 6 -3.11 -48.14 -33.00
CA SER A 6 -3.32 -47.59 -34.35
C SER A 6 -4.59 -46.74 -34.43
N GLU A 7 -5.51 -46.89 -33.47
CA GLU A 7 -6.73 -46.10 -33.35
C GLU A 7 -6.61 -45.01 -32.27
N HIS A 8 -7.10 -43.81 -32.57
CA HIS A 8 -7.01 -42.64 -31.68
C HIS A 8 -7.71 -42.86 -30.33
N ALA A 9 -8.83 -43.58 -30.32
CA ALA A 9 -9.59 -43.91 -29.11
C ALA A 9 -8.80 -44.78 -28.11
N ASP A 10 -7.93 -45.69 -28.61
CA ASP A 10 -7.07 -46.50 -27.74
C ASP A 10 -6.00 -45.63 -27.08
N CYS A 11 -5.46 -44.64 -27.79
CA CYS A 11 -4.48 -43.70 -27.25
C CYS A 11 -5.06 -42.85 -26.13
N GLU A 12 -6.28 -42.33 -26.29
CA GLU A 12 -7.00 -41.57 -25.27
C GLU A 12 -7.31 -42.42 -24.02
N LEU A 13 -7.74 -43.67 -24.23
CA LEU A 13 -8.02 -44.59 -23.12
C LEU A 13 -6.75 -44.90 -22.33
N ILE A 14 -5.64 -45.19 -23.02
CA ILE A 14 -4.35 -45.43 -22.36
C ILE A 14 -3.90 -44.18 -21.61
N SER A 15 -4.00 -42.99 -22.21
CA SER A 15 -3.67 -41.72 -21.56
C SER A 15 -4.48 -41.50 -20.29
N SER A 16 -5.80 -41.73 -20.34
CA SER A 16 -6.69 -41.66 -19.18
C SER A 16 -6.30 -42.64 -18.07
N CYS A 17 -5.92 -43.88 -18.43
CA CYS A 17 -5.41 -44.86 -17.46
C CYS A 17 -4.12 -44.39 -16.80
N LEU A 18 -3.18 -43.83 -17.56
CA LEU A 18 -1.92 -43.30 -17.04
C LEU A 18 -2.15 -42.11 -16.10
N GLN A 19 -3.07 -41.21 -16.44
CA GLN A 19 -3.47 -40.08 -15.60
C GLN A 19 -4.04 -40.56 -14.26
N ILE A 20 -4.96 -41.53 -14.28
CA ILE A 20 -5.52 -42.13 -13.04
C ILE A 20 -4.41 -42.75 -12.20
N LEU A 21 -3.49 -43.50 -12.81
CA LEU A 21 -2.34 -44.07 -12.10
C LEU A 21 -1.46 -42.97 -11.47
N GLY A 22 -1.25 -41.85 -12.15
CA GLY A 22 -0.53 -40.69 -11.63
C GLY A 22 -1.19 -40.07 -10.40
N LEU A 23 -2.52 -39.92 -10.42
CA LEU A 23 -3.29 -39.43 -9.27
C LEU A 23 -3.20 -40.39 -8.07
N TYR A 24 -3.29 -41.69 -8.33
CA TYR A 24 -3.25 -42.74 -7.30
C TYR A 24 -1.85 -42.91 -6.71
N ALA A 25 -0.79 -42.61 -7.49
CA ALA A 25 0.61 -42.72 -7.06
C ALA A 25 0.91 -41.96 -5.76
N SER A 26 0.13 -40.91 -5.44
CA SER A 26 0.26 -40.14 -4.20
C SER A 26 0.02 -40.98 -2.93
N TRP A 27 -0.86 -41.99 -2.95
CA TRP A 27 -1.26 -42.74 -1.75
C TRP A 27 -1.11 -44.26 -1.83
N ILE A 28 -0.91 -44.86 -3.02
CA ILE A 28 -0.63 -46.31 -3.14
C ILE A 28 0.84 -46.66 -2.90
N ASP A 29 1.19 -47.92 -2.65
CA ASP A 29 2.59 -48.32 -2.52
C ASP A 29 3.36 -48.10 -3.84
N VAL A 30 4.50 -47.42 -3.77
CA VAL A 30 5.34 -47.07 -4.94
C VAL A 30 5.82 -48.30 -5.68
N SER A 31 6.12 -49.37 -4.95
CA SER A 31 6.65 -50.62 -5.51
C SER A 31 5.67 -51.30 -6.48
N LEU A 32 4.37 -51.00 -6.36
CA LEU A 32 3.34 -51.52 -7.26
C LEU A 32 3.42 -50.89 -8.65
N ILE A 33 3.85 -49.63 -8.74
CA ILE A 33 3.98 -48.90 -10.02
C ILE A 33 5.42 -48.94 -10.52
N VAL A 34 6.40 -48.75 -9.63
CA VAL A 34 7.83 -48.64 -9.96
C VAL A 34 8.43 -50.05 -10.00
N ASN A 35 8.13 -50.77 -11.09
CA ASN A 35 8.68 -52.09 -11.39
C ASN A 35 9.21 -52.16 -12.84
N ILE A 36 10.02 -53.18 -13.13
CA ILE A 36 10.69 -53.35 -14.42
C ILE A 36 9.69 -53.46 -15.58
N GLU A 37 8.54 -54.09 -15.35
CA GLU A 37 7.49 -54.27 -16.37
C GLU A 37 6.83 -52.93 -16.73
N CYS A 38 6.52 -52.11 -15.73
CA CYS A 38 5.95 -50.78 -15.92
C CYS A 38 6.90 -49.85 -16.69
N PHE A 39 8.19 -49.80 -16.32
CA PHE A 39 9.16 -49.00 -17.08
C PHE A 39 9.37 -49.50 -18.51
N SER A 40 9.32 -50.82 -18.74
CA SER A 40 9.36 -51.39 -20.08
C SER A 40 8.16 -50.96 -20.94
N ILE A 41 6.96 -50.90 -20.32
CA ILE A 41 5.76 -50.36 -20.96
C ILE A 41 5.94 -48.87 -21.26
N LEU A 42 6.34 -48.05 -20.27
CA LEU A 42 6.56 -46.62 -20.45
C LEU A 42 7.57 -46.32 -21.56
N ARG A 43 8.69 -47.06 -21.60
CA ARG A 43 9.68 -46.93 -22.66
C ARG A 43 9.12 -47.24 -24.05
N THR A 44 8.22 -48.22 -24.14
CA THR A 44 7.51 -48.52 -25.39
C THR A 44 6.57 -47.38 -25.78
N LEU A 45 5.84 -46.82 -24.81
CA LEU A 45 4.89 -45.73 -25.04
C LEU A 45 5.60 -44.41 -25.44
N VAL A 46 6.76 -44.10 -24.85
CA VAL A 46 7.56 -42.91 -25.20
C VAL A 46 8.11 -43.00 -26.63
N CYS A 47 8.36 -44.20 -27.15
CA CYS A 47 8.77 -44.40 -28.55
C CYS A 47 7.62 -44.15 -29.56
N CYS A 48 6.37 -44.02 -29.10
CA CYS A 48 5.23 -43.67 -29.94
C CYS A 48 5.04 -42.15 -29.96
N PRO A 49 5.18 -41.46 -31.10
CA PRO A 49 5.18 -40.00 -31.17
C PRO A 49 3.77 -39.38 -31.17
N THR A 50 2.86 -39.91 -30.34
CA THR A 50 1.48 -39.40 -30.20
C THR A 50 1.40 -38.45 -29.00
N PRO A 51 0.98 -37.17 -29.18
CA PRO A 51 1.05 -36.17 -28.11
C PRO A 51 0.17 -36.53 -26.91
N SER A 52 -1.10 -36.91 -27.15
CA SER A 52 -2.05 -37.30 -26.08
C SER A 52 -1.54 -38.44 -25.18
N LEU A 53 -0.80 -39.40 -25.75
CA LEU A 53 -0.20 -40.51 -25.00
C LEU A 53 0.98 -40.03 -24.13
N LEU A 54 1.83 -39.16 -24.69
CA LEU A 54 2.98 -38.59 -23.99
C LEU A 54 2.52 -37.67 -22.84
N THR A 55 1.38 -36.99 -22.99
CA THR A 55 0.74 -36.20 -21.92
C THR A 55 0.40 -37.11 -20.73
N GLY A 56 -0.27 -38.24 -20.99
CA GLY A 56 -0.56 -39.24 -19.94
C GLY A 56 0.70 -39.80 -19.27
N VAL A 57 1.77 -40.03 -20.04
CA VAL A 57 3.08 -40.43 -19.49
C VAL A 57 3.65 -39.33 -18.58
N CYS A 58 3.63 -38.06 -19.00
CA CYS A 58 4.12 -36.93 -18.20
C CYS A 58 3.37 -36.82 -16.86
N GLN A 59 2.03 -36.96 -16.89
CA GLN A 59 1.19 -36.90 -15.70
C GLN A 59 1.45 -38.04 -14.71
N LEU A 60 1.65 -39.28 -15.21
CA LEU A 60 2.06 -40.40 -14.36
C LEU A 60 3.44 -40.15 -13.71
N LEU A 61 4.43 -39.73 -14.50
CA LEU A 61 5.77 -39.43 -13.99
C LEU A 61 5.74 -38.31 -12.96
N LYS A 62 4.94 -37.26 -13.18
CA LYS A 62 4.74 -36.15 -12.24
C LYS A 62 4.14 -36.66 -10.93
N GLY A 63 3.12 -37.51 -10.98
CA GLY A 63 2.53 -38.15 -9.79
C GLY A 63 3.54 -38.96 -8.97
N LEU A 64 4.43 -39.71 -9.64
CA LEU A 64 5.51 -40.46 -9.00
C LEU A 64 6.56 -39.55 -8.34
N VAL A 65 6.98 -38.50 -9.03
CA VAL A 65 7.97 -37.54 -8.54
C VAL A 65 7.42 -36.73 -7.36
N CYS A 66 6.15 -36.30 -7.41
CA CYS A 66 5.52 -35.50 -6.35
C CYS A 66 5.13 -36.28 -5.10
N LYS A 67 5.23 -37.61 -5.10
CA LYS A 67 4.90 -38.42 -3.92
C LYS A 67 5.77 -38.07 -2.71
N GLY A 68 5.18 -37.90 -1.53
CA GLY A 68 5.94 -37.71 -0.29
C GLY A 68 6.82 -38.92 0.06
N MET A 69 8.15 -38.74 0.04
CA MET A 69 9.16 -39.71 0.50
C MET A 69 10.45 -38.97 0.88
N ALA A 70 11.39 -39.65 1.54
CA ALA A 70 12.66 -39.04 1.93
C ALA A 70 13.45 -38.55 0.69
N PRO A 71 13.96 -37.30 0.67
CA PRO A 71 14.71 -36.75 -0.47
C PRO A 71 15.95 -37.58 -0.85
N PHE A 72 16.59 -38.19 0.15
CA PHE A 72 17.69 -39.13 -0.01
C PHE A 72 17.55 -40.29 0.99
N PRO A 73 17.80 -41.55 0.59
CA PRO A 73 18.23 -42.02 -0.74
C PRO A 73 17.08 -42.32 -1.71
N ASP A 74 15.85 -42.46 -1.21
CA ASP A 74 14.73 -43.06 -1.94
C ASP A 74 14.29 -42.21 -3.14
N LYS A 75 14.05 -40.90 -2.94
CA LYS A 75 13.60 -40.00 -4.00
C LYS A 75 14.65 -39.83 -5.10
N LEU A 76 15.91 -39.62 -4.72
CA LEU A 76 17.00 -39.47 -5.68
C LEU A 76 17.16 -40.72 -6.55
N SER A 77 17.10 -41.92 -5.94
CA SER A 77 17.20 -43.18 -6.68
C SER A 77 16.05 -43.38 -7.66
N LEU A 78 14.82 -43.00 -7.25
CA LEU A 78 13.64 -43.01 -8.12
C LEU A 78 13.82 -42.07 -9.31
N ILE A 79 14.25 -40.83 -9.07
CA ILE A 79 14.46 -39.84 -10.14
C ILE A 79 15.54 -40.32 -11.12
N ILE A 80 16.65 -40.87 -10.63
CA ILE A 80 17.72 -41.41 -11.49
C ILE A 80 17.21 -42.57 -12.36
N GLY A 81 16.40 -43.47 -11.79
CA GLY A 81 15.80 -44.58 -12.56
C GLY A 81 14.79 -44.10 -13.62
N ILE A 82 13.94 -43.13 -13.27
CA ILE A 82 13.01 -42.49 -14.22
C ILE A 82 13.79 -41.77 -15.34
N TRP A 83 14.92 -41.16 -14.99
CA TRP A 83 15.74 -40.40 -15.94
C TRP A 83 16.26 -41.26 -17.09
N SER A 84 16.90 -42.39 -16.76
CA SER A 84 17.49 -43.28 -17.77
C SER A 84 16.46 -44.03 -18.60
N GLU A 85 15.35 -44.45 -18.00
CA GLU A 85 14.36 -45.31 -18.68
C GLU A 85 13.33 -44.53 -19.50
N SER A 86 12.95 -43.32 -19.08
CA SER A 86 11.83 -42.58 -19.67
C SER A 86 12.17 -41.15 -20.10
N LEU A 87 12.87 -40.35 -19.29
CA LEU A 87 13.09 -38.93 -19.60
C LEU A 87 14.06 -38.70 -20.76
N GLU A 88 15.17 -39.43 -20.83
CA GLU A 88 16.14 -39.31 -21.94
C GLU A 88 15.53 -39.64 -23.31
N PRO A 89 14.78 -40.75 -23.47
CA PRO A 89 14.01 -40.99 -24.69
C PRO A 89 12.98 -39.89 -24.98
N MET A 90 12.29 -39.38 -23.96
CA MET A 90 11.25 -38.36 -24.12
C MET A 90 11.81 -37.01 -24.58
N MET A 91 12.96 -36.58 -24.05
CA MET A 91 13.67 -35.37 -24.52
C MET A 91 14.11 -35.48 -25.99
N SER A 92 14.26 -36.70 -26.50
CA SER A 92 14.67 -36.97 -27.89
C SER A 92 13.49 -36.98 -28.87
N VAL A 93 12.25 -36.94 -28.38
CA VAL A 93 11.04 -36.89 -29.21
C VAL A 93 11.04 -35.58 -30.02
N PRO A 94 10.76 -35.60 -31.35
CA PRO A 94 10.94 -34.44 -32.21
C PRO A 94 10.25 -33.15 -31.75
N PHE A 95 9.03 -33.25 -31.19
CA PHE A 95 8.26 -32.09 -30.70
C PHE A 95 8.92 -31.46 -29.46
N ILE A 96 9.29 -32.29 -28.48
CA ILE A 96 9.94 -31.87 -27.24
C ILE A 96 11.36 -31.38 -27.52
N ALA A 97 12.14 -32.11 -28.32
CA ALA A 97 13.48 -31.72 -28.72
C ALA A 97 13.49 -30.36 -29.44
N ARG A 98 12.46 -30.08 -30.26
CA ARG A 98 12.30 -28.78 -30.93
C ARG A 98 11.94 -27.67 -29.94
N ALA A 99 11.05 -27.95 -28.99
CA ALA A 99 10.71 -27.02 -27.92
C ALA A 99 11.96 -26.68 -27.08
N ILE A 100 12.77 -27.67 -26.70
CA ILE A 100 14.04 -27.48 -25.99
C ILE A 100 15.07 -26.71 -26.85
N ALA A 101 15.08 -26.94 -28.17
CA ALA A 101 15.97 -26.23 -29.08
C ALA A 101 15.50 -24.80 -29.43
N ASN A 102 14.32 -24.37 -28.98
CA ASN A 102 13.67 -23.11 -29.36
C ASN A 102 13.62 -22.90 -30.89
N ALA A 103 13.39 -23.98 -31.65
CA ALA A 103 13.39 -23.94 -33.12
C ALA A 103 11.96 -23.75 -33.68
N PRO A 104 11.78 -22.91 -34.72
CA PRO A 104 10.45 -22.63 -35.28
C PRO A 104 9.79 -23.86 -35.89
N CYS A 105 8.48 -24.00 -35.73
CA CYS A 105 7.71 -25.12 -36.28
C CYS A 105 7.71 -25.11 -37.83
N PRO A 106 8.00 -26.24 -38.49
CA PRO A 106 7.92 -26.34 -39.94
C PRO A 106 6.44 -26.49 -40.36
N HIS A 107 5.83 -25.37 -40.74
CA HIS A 107 4.44 -25.22 -41.23
C HIS A 107 3.33 -25.56 -40.21
N PRO A 108 2.21 -24.80 -40.20
CA PRO A 108 1.06 -25.14 -39.36
C PRO A 108 0.38 -26.38 -39.95
N SER A 109 0.50 -27.53 -39.27
CA SER A 109 -0.52 -28.56 -39.36
C SER A 109 -1.78 -28.08 -38.62
N LYS A 110 -2.90 -28.81 -38.76
CA LYS A 110 -4.24 -28.39 -38.29
C LYS A 110 -4.22 -27.82 -36.87
N ASP A 111 -5.03 -26.80 -36.59
CA ASP A 111 -5.08 -26.09 -35.30
C ASP A 111 -5.19 -27.04 -34.08
N ASP A 112 -5.92 -28.16 -34.23
CA ASP A 112 -6.06 -29.19 -33.19
C ASP A 112 -4.71 -29.84 -32.79
N GLU A 113 -3.81 -30.09 -33.75
CA GLU A 113 -2.49 -30.68 -33.46
C GLU A 113 -1.56 -29.71 -32.74
N ILE A 114 -1.71 -28.40 -32.97
CA ILE A 114 -0.93 -27.36 -32.29
C ILE A 114 -1.36 -27.25 -30.83
N SER A 115 -2.67 -27.35 -30.57
CA SER A 115 -3.21 -27.34 -29.21
C SER A 115 -2.71 -28.54 -28.39
N GLU A 116 -2.82 -29.77 -28.92
CA GLU A 116 -2.37 -30.98 -28.22
C GLU A 116 -0.85 -30.97 -27.93
N VAL A 117 -0.05 -30.45 -28.87
CA VAL A 117 1.40 -30.34 -28.67
C VAL A 117 1.74 -29.28 -27.62
N THR A 118 0.98 -28.20 -27.55
CA THR A 118 1.19 -27.14 -26.54
C THR A 118 0.86 -27.65 -25.13
N GLU A 119 -0.26 -28.34 -24.97
CA GLU A 119 -0.64 -29.00 -23.71
C GLU A 119 0.41 -30.03 -23.26
N LEU A 120 0.93 -30.83 -24.20
CA LEU A 120 2.04 -31.76 -23.91
C LEU A 120 3.28 -31.01 -23.39
N ILE A 121 3.66 -29.89 -24.01
CA ILE A 121 4.83 -29.11 -23.60
C ILE A 121 4.60 -28.45 -22.23
N GLU A 122 3.38 -28.03 -21.92
CA GLU A 122 3.00 -27.52 -20.60
C GLU A 122 3.16 -28.61 -19.53
N ASP A 123 2.59 -29.80 -19.75
CA ASP A 123 2.71 -30.92 -18.81
C ASP A 123 4.17 -31.37 -18.66
N PHE A 124 4.94 -31.39 -19.76
CA PHE A 124 6.37 -31.64 -19.74
C PHE A 124 7.13 -30.59 -18.91
N SER A 125 6.77 -29.32 -19.04
CA SER A 125 7.36 -28.22 -18.27
C SER A 125 7.11 -28.37 -16.77
N THR A 126 5.86 -28.64 -16.37
CA THR A 126 5.52 -28.84 -14.96
C THR A 126 6.16 -30.10 -14.36
N LEU A 127 6.35 -31.15 -15.16
CA LEU A 127 7.12 -32.34 -14.77
C LEU A 127 8.58 -31.97 -14.49
N PHE A 128 9.23 -31.22 -15.38
CA PHE A 128 10.62 -30.78 -15.19
C PHE A 128 10.79 -29.85 -13.99
N GLY A 129 9.84 -28.92 -13.76
CA GLY A 129 9.80 -28.12 -12.54
C GLY A 129 9.72 -28.98 -11.28
N SER A 130 8.88 -30.02 -11.29
CA SER A 130 8.72 -30.95 -10.16
C SER A 130 9.96 -31.81 -9.92
N ILE A 131 10.61 -32.30 -10.98
CA ILE A 131 11.89 -33.04 -10.88
C ILE A 131 12.97 -32.13 -10.30
N GLY A 132 13.07 -30.91 -10.82
CA GLY A 132 14.03 -29.92 -10.36
C GLY A 132 13.89 -29.60 -8.87
N TYR A 133 12.67 -29.33 -8.39
CA TYR A 133 12.38 -29.12 -6.97
C TYR A 133 12.88 -30.28 -6.09
N ASN A 134 12.56 -31.52 -6.47
CA ASN A 134 12.97 -32.69 -5.70
C ASN A 134 14.49 -32.91 -5.74
N LEU A 135 15.17 -32.60 -6.85
CA LEU A 135 16.63 -32.65 -6.95
C LEU A 135 17.28 -31.58 -6.05
N VAL A 136 16.72 -30.37 -5.97
CA VAL A 136 17.19 -29.33 -5.05
C VAL A 136 17.09 -29.79 -3.60
N GLU A 137 15.98 -30.40 -3.21
CA GLU A 137 15.79 -30.89 -1.84
C GLU A 137 16.68 -32.10 -1.50
N ALA A 138 16.87 -33.00 -2.46
CA ALA A 138 17.84 -34.09 -2.34
C ALA A 138 19.27 -33.55 -2.17
N TYR A 139 19.64 -32.52 -2.93
CA TYR A 139 20.93 -31.85 -2.84
C TYR A 139 21.14 -31.17 -1.47
N ARG A 140 20.15 -30.43 -0.96
CA ARG A 140 20.17 -29.83 0.40
C ARG A 140 20.38 -30.88 1.49
N THR A 141 19.70 -32.01 1.37
CA THR A 141 19.82 -33.14 2.31
C THR A 141 21.22 -33.76 2.26
N LEU A 142 21.73 -34.05 1.05
CA LEU A 142 23.06 -34.63 0.84
C LEU A 142 24.18 -33.75 1.38
N VAL A 143 24.12 -32.44 1.13
CA VAL A 143 25.13 -31.49 1.63
C VAL A 143 25.08 -31.40 3.16
N SER A 144 23.88 -31.38 3.75
CA SER A 144 23.71 -31.38 5.22
C SER A 144 24.27 -32.65 5.87
N SER A 145 24.11 -33.82 5.23
CA SER A 145 24.69 -35.08 5.70
C SER A 145 26.22 -35.12 5.60
N ASN A 146 26.82 -34.39 4.65
CA ASN A 146 28.27 -34.35 4.45
C ASN A 146 29.00 -33.42 5.46
N VAL A 147 28.33 -32.38 5.96
CA VAL A 147 28.93 -31.38 6.88
C VAL A 147 29.06 -31.88 8.33
N CYS A 148 28.35 -32.94 8.72
CA CYS A 148 28.44 -33.56 10.07
C CYS A 148 29.75 -34.35 10.33
N GLY A 149 30.75 -34.28 9.45
CA GLY A 149 32.06 -34.95 9.58
C GLY A 149 33.19 -34.11 10.21
N GLY A 150 32.89 -33.10 11.04
CA GLY A 150 33.91 -32.29 11.72
C GLY A 150 34.51 -32.98 12.96
N PRO A 151 35.81 -32.78 13.31
CA PRO A 151 36.53 -33.69 14.22
C PRO A 151 36.17 -33.61 15.72
N ASN A 152 35.19 -32.81 16.16
CA ASN A 152 34.95 -32.61 17.60
C ASN A 152 33.48 -32.29 17.90
N THR A 153 32.65 -33.30 18.16
CA THR A 153 31.48 -33.17 19.06
C THR A 153 30.96 -34.54 19.50
N VAL A 154 31.17 -34.83 20.79
CA VAL A 154 30.41 -35.63 21.78
C VAL A 154 29.40 -36.70 21.30
N ASP A 155 29.60 -37.90 21.84
CA ASP A 155 28.76 -39.11 21.83
C ASP A 155 27.25 -38.92 21.54
N THR A 156 26.81 -39.42 20.39
CA THR A 156 25.42 -39.79 20.12
C THR A 156 25.32 -41.27 19.77
N SER A 157 25.42 -42.13 20.80
CA SER A 157 25.18 -43.57 20.70
C SER A 157 23.72 -43.99 20.94
N ILE A 158 22.75 -43.06 20.89
CA ILE A 158 21.35 -43.35 21.27
C ILE A 158 20.31 -43.09 20.16
N PHE A 159 20.64 -42.47 19.03
CA PHE A 159 19.64 -42.18 17.96
C PHE A 159 20.04 -42.53 16.51
N SER A 160 21.03 -43.39 16.28
CA SER A 160 21.37 -43.86 14.93
C SER A 160 20.70 -45.21 14.58
N ARG A 161 19.46 -45.14 14.10
CA ARG A 161 18.90 -46.14 13.17
C ARG A 161 18.69 -45.49 11.81
N SER A 162 19.79 -45.25 11.10
CA SER A 162 19.81 -45.02 9.66
C SER A 162 21.07 -45.72 9.09
N PRO A 163 20.95 -46.37 7.92
CA PRO A 163 22.00 -47.27 7.41
C PRO A 163 23.28 -46.49 7.11
N SER A 164 24.42 -47.08 7.48
CA SER A 164 25.76 -46.55 7.26
C SER A 164 26.11 -46.54 5.77
N VAL A 165 25.77 -45.46 5.06
CA VAL A 165 26.23 -45.24 3.68
C VAL A 165 27.72 -44.88 3.70
N SER A 166 28.53 -45.51 2.85
CA SER A 166 29.97 -45.24 2.75
C SER A 166 30.22 -43.82 2.19
N SER A 167 31.26 -43.13 2.68
CA SER A 167 31.62 -41.78 2.21
C SER A 167 31.78 -41.69 0.69
N GLN A 168 32.29 -42.75 0.03
CA GLN A 168 32.38 -42.83 -1.43
C GLN A 168 31.00 -42.89 -2.13
N ALA A 169 30.04 -43.62 -1.58
CA ALA A 169 28.69 -43.67 -2.15
C ALA A 169 27.95 -42.33 -2.02
N LEU A 170 28.22 -41.59 -0.94
CA LEU A 170 27.66 -40.26 -0.72
C LEU A 170 28.22 -39.21 -1.70
N HIS A 171 29.53 -39.25 -1.98
CA HIS A 171 30.15 -38.41 -3.02
C HIS A 171 29.62 -38.73 -4.42
N SER A 172 29.52 -40.02 -4.78
CA SER A 172 28.96 -40.43 -6.07
C SER A 172 27.50 -40.00 -6.24
N ALA A 173 26.68 -40.11 -5.19
CA ALA A 173 25.29 -39.66 -5.21
C ALA A 173 25.19 -38.12 -5.34
N LEU A 174 26.09 -37.38 -4.71
CA LEU A 174 26.17 -35.93 -4.84
C LEU A 174 26.52 -35.50 -6.27
N ASP A 175 27.50 -36.14 -6.89
CA ASP A 175 27.93 -35.86 -8.27
C ASP A 175 26.80 -36.15 -9.27
N GLN A 176 26.12 -37.30 -9.12
CA GLN A 176 24.96 -37.66 -9.95
C GLN A 176 23.79 -36.68 -9.77
N CYS A 177 23.50 -36.28 -8.53
CA CYS A 177 22.45 -35.30 -8.24
C CYS A 177 22.77 -33.95 -8.88
N LEU A 178 24.01 -33.47 -8.76
CA LEU A 178 24.48 -32.22 -9.36
C LEU A 178 24.43 -32.25 -10.89
N GLU A 179 24.90 -33.33 -11.51
CA GLU A 179 24.86 -33.48 -12.97
C GLU A 179 23.43 -33.36 -13.50
N LYS A 180 22.49 -34.09 -12.89
CA LYS A 180 21.07 -34.06 -13.27
C LYS A 180 20.44 -32.69 -12.99
N LEU A 181 20.77 -32.06 -11.86
CA LEU A 181 20.30 -30.72 -11.52
C LEU A 181 20.75 -29.68 -12.56
N GLU A 182 22.01 -29.74 -13.00
CA GLU A 182 22.55 -28.84 -14.03
C GLU A 182 21.88 -29.03 -15.40
N MET A 183 21.54 -30.28 -15.77
CA MET A 183 20.79 -30.58 -17.00
C MET A 183 19.34 -30.08 -16.94
N VAL A 184 18.65 -30.30 -15.81
CA VAL A 184 17.29 -29.79 -15.62
C VAL A 184 17.29 -28.26 -15.72
N PHE A 185 18.29 -27.58 -15.15
CA PHE A 185 18.41 -26.12 -15.27
C PHE A 185 18.56 -25.65 -16.74
N ASP A 186 19.36 -26.33 -17.56
CA ASP A 186 19.51 -25.99 -18.99
C ASP A 186 18.22 -26.19 -19.78
N VAL A 187 17.49 -27.27 -19.49
CA VAL A 187 16.17 -27.53 -20.10
C VAL A 187 15.15 -26.50 -19.65
N SER A 188 15.10 -26.17 -18.35
CA SER A 188 14.20 -25.16 -17.80
C SER A 188 14.43 -23.76 -18.38
N ILE A 189 15.68 -23.33 -18.61
CA ILE A 189 15.96 -22.06 -19.31
C ILE A 189 15.40 -22.08 -20.73
N SER A 190 15.43 -23.24 -21.39
CA SER A 190 14.94 -23.39 -22.75
C SER A 190 13.40 -23.34 -22.78
N LEU A 191 12.74 -24.09 -21.89
CA LEU A 191 11.28 -24.07 -21.73
C LEU A 191 10.74 -22.71 -21.32
N LEU A 192 11.46 -21.97 -20.48
CA LEU A 192 11.12 -20.58 -20.12
C LEU A 192 11.10 -19.64 -21.33
N ALA A 193 11.87 -19.93 -22.38
CA ALA A 193 11.90 -19.11 -23.60
C ALA A 193 10.76 -19.42 -24.57
N HIS A 194 9.92 -20.42 -24.27
CA HIS A 194 8.78 -20.78 -25.11
C HIS A 194 7.78 -19.61 -25.20
N PRO A 195 7.12 -19.34 -26.35
CA PRO A 195 6.20 -18.21 -26.49
C PRO A 195 5.02 -18.27 -25.50
N ASP A 196 4.45 -19.45 -25.28
CA ASP A 196 3.37 -19.68 -24.33
C ASP A 196 3.82 -19.42 -22.87
N SER A 197 3.02 -18.65 -22.13
CA SER A 197 3.28 -18.34 -20.73
C SER A 197 3.06 -19.55 -19.81
N ASN A 198 2.06 -20.41 -20.07
CA ASN A 198 1.78 -21.58 -19.24
C ASN A 198 2.99 -22.53 -19.19
N VAL A 199 3.66 -22.71 -20.34
CA VAL A 199 4.91 -23.46 -20.43
C VAL A 199 6.01 -22.81 -19.60
N SER A 200 6.11 -21.48 -19.62
CA SER A 200 7.10 -20.71 -18.87
C SER A 200 6.88 -20.85 -17.35
N GLN A 201 5.62 -20.84 -16.93
CA GLN A 201 5.21 -20.95 -15.54
C GLN A 201 5.54 -22.31 -14.90
N GLY A 202 5.45 -23.40 -15.67
CA GLY A 202 5.73 -24.76 -15.17
C GLY A 202 7.14 -24.96 -14.58
N VAL A 203 8.14 -24.18 -15.03
CA VAL A 203 9.55 -24.27 -14.58
C VAL A 203 9.99 -23.14 -13.65
N LEU A 204 9.19 -22.08 -13.53
CA LEU A 204 9.57 -20.87 -12.80
C LEU A 204 9.89 -21.12 -11.31
N PRO A 205 9.11 -21.93 -10.56
CA PRO A 205 9.41 -22.24 -9.15
C PRO A 205 10.78 -22.91 -8.98
N PHE A 206 11.09 -23.87 -9.85
CA PHE A 206 12.38 -24.57 -9.82
C PHE A 206 13.55 -23.64 -10.13
N ILE A 207 13.42 -22.74 -11.11
CA ILE A 207 14.46 -21.76 -11.42
C ILE A 207 14.75 -20.90 -10.17
N GLY A 208 13.70 -20.45 -9.47
CA GLY A 208 13.84 -19.74 -8.19
C GLY A 208 14.60 -20.56 -7.13
N ASP A 209 14.25 -21.83 -6.97
CA ASP A 209 14.89 -22.76 -6.03
C ASP A 209 16.37 -23.03 -6.35
N TYR A 210 16.69 -23.26 -7.63
CA TYR A 210 18.07 -23.45 -8.09
C TYR A 210 18.92 -22.21 -7.83
N LEU A 211 18.39 -21.02 -8.18
CA LEU A 211 19.07 -19.76 -7.90
C LEU A 211 19.28 -19.54 -6.40
N GLY A 212 18.35 -20.01 -5.57
CA GLY A 212 18.49 -20.00 -4.11
C GLY A 212 19.67 -20.83 -3.57
N LEU A 213 20.22 -21.77 -4.35
CA LEU A 213 21.41 -22.54 -3.98
C LEU A 213 22.73 -21.79 -4.25
N LEU A 214 22.71 -20.80 -5.15
CA LEU A 214 23.91 -20.08 -5.57
C LEU A 214 24.34 -19.05 -4.52
N LYS A 215 25.67 -18.89 -4.37
CA LYS A 215 26.24 -17.87 -3.50
C LYS A 215 25.83 -16.46 -3.96
N THR A 216 25.25 -15.68 -3.06
CA THR A 216 25.05 -14.24 -3.28
C THR A 216 26.39 -13.51 -3.19
N GLY A 217 26.75 -12.74 -4.21
CA GLY A 217 28.06 -12.05 -4.33
C GLY A 217 28.33 -10.94 -3.31
N ALA A 218 27.60 -10.86 -2.19
CA ALA A 218 27.63 -9.71 -1.28
C ALA A 218 27.64 -10.08 0.22
N THR A 219 28.44 -11.07 0.62
CA THR A 219 28.74 -11.32 2.04
C THR A 219 30.23 -11.51 2.28
N SER A 220 30.98 -10.42 2.14
CA SER A 220 32.14 -10.12 2.98
C SER A 220 32.21 -8.60 3.11
N ASP A 221 32.21 -8.12 4.35
CA ASP A 221 32.47 -6.73 4.79
C ASP A 221 31.30 -5.73 4.79
N GLN A 222 30.31 -5.96 5.67
CA GLN A 222 29.70 -4.87 6.44
C GLN A 222 29.41 -5.33 7.89
N SER A 223 30.45 -5.37 8.72
CA SER A 223 30.29 -5.30 10.18
C SER A 223 30.16 -3.82 10.58
N GLY A 224 28.96 -3.38 10.94
CA GLY A 224 28.69 -2.04 11.47
C GLY A 224 27.39 -2.05 12.27
N LYS A 225 27.52 -1.89 13.58
CA LYS A 225 26.48 -2.04 14.60
C LYS A 225 25.26 -1.09 14.48
N LEU A 226 24.15 -1.60 15.03
CA LEU A 226 23.00 -0.95 15.69
C LEU A 226 21.83 -0.38 14.84
N SER A 227 20.65 -1.01 14.99
CA SER A 227 19.57 -0.48 15.86
C SER A 227 18.53 -1.57 16.17
N LYS A 228 18.06 -1.62 17.42
CA LYS A 228 17.02 -2.52 17.93
C LYS A 228 15.64 -1.86 17.81
N SER A 229 14.64 -2.64 17.40
CA SER A 229 13.32 -2.59 18.04
C SER A 229 12.64 -3.97 17.90
N PRO A 230 12.02 -4.52 18.97
CA PRO A 230 11.40 -5.83 18.97
C PRO A 230 9.93 -5.73 18.52
N THR A 231 9.45 -6.75 17.80
CA THR A 231 8.13 -7.41 17.92
C THR A 231 7.65 -7.94 16.57
N THR A 232 7.93 -9.22 16.33
CA THR A 232 6.95 -10.25 15.93
C THR A 232 7.72 -11.56 15.78
N ASN A 233 7.35 -12.53 16.63
CA ASN A 233 7.94 -13.86 16.63
C ASN A 233 7.50 -14.62 15.38
N VAL A 234 8.39 -14.74 14.41
CA VAL A 234 8.56 -15.98 13.64
C VAL A 234 10.05 -16.28 13.70
N GLN A 235 10.41 -17.38 14.35
CA GLN A 235 11.76 -17.92 14.34
C GLN A 235 12.10 -18.31 12.90
N ALA A 236 12.69 -17.39 12.14
CA ALA A 236 13.43 -17.72 10.93
C ALA A 236 14.88 -17.92 11.35
N ASP A 237 15.23 -19.19 11.49
CA ASP A 237 16.56 -19.68 11.83
C ASP A 237 17.57 -19.16 10.79
N GLY A 238 18.58 -18.46 11.28
CA GLY A 238 19.61 -17.85 10.47
C GLY A 238 20.76 -18.82 10.23
N GLU A 239 20.62 -19.72 9.25
CA GLU A 239 21.74 -20.51 8.73
C GLU A 239 21.96 -20.17 7.24
N LYS A 240 22.94 -19.30 6.95
CA LYS A 240 23.50 -19.19 5.59
C LYS A 240 24.35 -20.45 5.32
N LYS A 241 23.72 -21.56 4.94
CA LYS A 241 24.40 -22.70 4.31
C LYS A 241 24.60 -22.39 2.83
N ILE A 242 25.79 -21.91 2.51
CA ILE A 242 26.28 -21.78 1.13
C ILE A 242 26.32 -23.20 0.53
N LEU A 243 25.64 -23.42 -0.61
CA LEU A 243 25.55 -24.74 -1.24
C LEU A 243 26.29 -24.83 -2.59
N LEU A 244 26.24 -23.80 -3.46
CA LEU A 244 26.93 -23.81 -4.77
C LEU A 244 27.76 -22.55 -5.08
N GLU A 245 28.96 -22.75 -5.63
CA GLU A 245 29.85 -21.68 -6.12
C GLU A 245 29.52 -21.24 -7.56
N LEU A 246 29.71 -19.95 -7.85
CA LEU A 246 29.52 -19.31 -9.17
C LEU A 246 30.70 -19.60 -10.12
N SER A 247 30.72 -20.79 -10.71
CA SER A 247 31.68 -21.18 -11.75
C SER A 247 31.40 -20.49 -13.10
N GLU A 248 32.40 -20.41 -13.98
CA GLU A 248 32.24 -19.88 -15.35
C GLU A 248 31.05 -20.49 -16.13
N PRO A 249 30.81 -21.82 -16.16
CA PRO A 249 29.66 -22.38 -16.86
C PRO A 249 28.33 -21.92 -16.26
N ARG A 250 28.22 -21.79 -14.93
CA ARG A 250 26.99 -21.27 -14.29
C ARG A 250 26.77 -19.81 -14.61
N GLN A 251 27.83 -19.01 -14.69
CA GLN A 251 27.73 -17.61 -15.12
C GLN A 251 27.20 -17.48 -16.56
N PHE A 252 27.63 -18.36 -17.47
CA PHE A 252 27.09 -18.43 -18.83
C PHE A 252 25.59 -18.79 -18.84
N LYS A 253 25.17 -19.75 -18.01
CA LYS A 253 23.75 -20.11 -17.86
C LYS A 253 22.92 -18.95 -17.30
N LEU A 254 23.46 -18.19 -16.34
CA LEU A 254 22.79 -16.98 -15.81
C LEU A 254 22.66 -15.88 -16.87
N ASP A 255 23.66 -15.70 -17.72
CA ASP A 255 23.59 -14.75 -18.84
C ASP A 255 22.49 -15.15 -19.83
N ARG A 256 22.44 -16.44 -20.22
CA ARG A 256 21.37 -16.99 -21.06
C ARG A 256 19.99 -16.81 -20.43
N LEU A 257 19.84 -17.14 -19.15
CA LEU A 257 18.59 -16.95 -18.41
C LEU A 257 18.16 -15.47 -18.40
N LEU A 258 19.10 -14.54 -18.19
CA LEU A 258 18.81 -13.12 -18.17
C LEU A 258 18.35 -12.60 -19.55
N GLN A 259 18.94 -13.10 -20.65
CA GLN A 259 18.49 -12.75 -22.01
C GLN A 259 17.07 -13.25 -22.28
N VAL A 260 16.74 -14.49 -21.87
CA VAL A 260 15.38 -15.05 -21.99
C VAL A 260 14.38 -14.23 -21.18
N LEU A 261 14.72 -13.90 -19.92
CA LEU A 261 13.86 -13.08 -19.08
C LEU A 261 13.67 -11.67 -19.67
N LEU A 262 14.72 -11.06 -20.25
CA LEU A 262 14.60 -9.75 -20.89
C LEU A 262 13.67 -9.78 -22.11
N ASP A 263 13.64 -10.89 -22.86
CA ASP A 263 12.71 -11.09 -23.96
C ASP A 263 11.26 -11.23 -23.47
N LYS A 264 11.05 -11.97 -22.37
CA LYS A 264 9.74 -12.11 -21.71
C LYS A 264 9.19 -10.83 -21.08
N LEU A 265 10.04 -9.84 -20.80
CA LEU A 265 9.64 -8.54 -20.25
C LEU A 265 9.17 -7.52 -21.31
N LYS A 266 9.23 -7.87 -22.60
CA LYS A 266 8.83 -7.02 -23.73
C LYS A 266 7.35 -6.67 -23.68
N TYR A 267 7.04 -5.39 -23.79
CA TYR A 267 5.65 -4.93 -23.83
C TYR A 267 4.93 -5.39 -25.11
N PRO A 268 3.75 -6.03 -25.01
CA PRO A 268 3.00 -6.48 -26.19
C PRO A 268 2.33 -5.30 -26.91
N THR A 269 2.30 -5.31 -28.25
CA THR A 269 1.72 -4.21 -29.05
C THR A 269 0.22 -4.33 -29.31
N ASP A 270 -0.28 -5.56 -29.45
CA ASP A 270 -1.64 -5.85 -29.96
C ASP A 270 -2.44 -6.76 -29.01
N ALA A 271 -2.15 -6.72 -27.71
CA ALA A 271 -2.82 -7.55 -26.71
C ALA A 271 -4.23 -7.04 -26.37
N SER A 272 -5.15 -7.96 -26.10
CA SER A 272 -6.46 -7.66 -25.51
C SER A 272 -6.32 -7.17 -24.06
N ALA A 273 -7.41 -6.66 -23.47
CA ALA A 273 -7.38 -6.21 -22.07
C ALA A 273 -7.09 -7.36 -21.09
N GLU A 274 -7.64 -8.56 -21.36
CA GLU A 274 -7.40 -9.77 -20.55
C GLU A 274 -5.94 -10.23 -20.70
N GLU A 275 -5.45 -10.30 -21.94
CA GLU A 275 -4.05 -10.67 -22.22
C GLU A 275 -3.04 -9.69 -21.60
N MET A 276 -3.41 -8.42 -21.47
CA MET A 276 -2.58 -7.39 -20.84
C MET A 276 -2.52 -7.56 -19.31
N GLU A 277 -3.62 -7.97 -18.68
CA GLU A 277 -3.67 -8.28 -17.24
C GLU A 277 -2.81 -9.51 -16.95
N ASP A 278 -3.00 -10.60 -17.70
CA ASP A 278 -2.19 -11.82 -17.61
C ASP A 278 -0.70 -11.52 -17.80
N PHE A 279 -0.36 -10.70 -18.82
CA PHE A 279 1.01 -10.27 -19.04
C PHE A 279 1.57 -9.46 -17.87
N GLU A 280 0.80 -8.57 -17.24
CA GLU A 280 1.28 -7.78 -16.11
C GLU A 280 1.58 -8.65 -14.88
N GLU A 281 0.75 -9.67 -14.63
CA GLU A 281 0.99 -10.68 -13.60
C GLU A 281 2.28 -11.45 -13.88
N ASP A 282 2.38 -12.06 -15.08
CA ASP A 282 3.57 -12.80 -15.52
C ASP A 282 4.84 -11.95 -15.47
N ARG A 283 4.75 -10.69 -15.90
CA ARG A 283 5.87 -9.74 -15.89
C ARG A 283 6.39 -9.53 -14.47
N GLN A 284 5.53 -9.50 -13.45
CA GLN A 284 5.96 -9.40 -12.05
C GLN A 284 6.68 -10.67 -11.58
N GLU A 285 6.24 -11.84 -12.01
CA GLU A 285 6.86 -13.10 -11.63
C GLU A 285 8.24 -13.28 -12.27
N PHE A 286 8.37 -12.96 -13.57
CA PHE A 286 9.67 -12.94 -14.24
C PHE A 286 10.63 -11.91 -13.61
N LEU A 287 10.14 -10.72 -13.24
CA LEU A 287 10.92 -9.76 -12.46
C LEU A 287 11.33 -10.31 -11.08
N GLY A 288 10.51 -11.15 -10.47
CA GLY A 288 10.84 -11.89 -9.24
C GLY A 288 12.10 -12.73 -9.41
N ILE A 289 12.24 -13.45 -10.53
CA ILE A 289 13.44 -14.22 -10.85
C ILE A 289 14.63 -13.29 -11.15
N VAL A 290 14.44 -12.23 -11.95
CA VAL A 290 15.51 -11.25 -12.23
C VAL A 290 16.02 -10.60 -10.95
N ARG A 291 15.15 -10.34 -9.97
CA ARG A 291 15.53 -9.84 -8.64
C ARG A 291 16.46 -10.81 -7.92
N ILE A 292 16.22 -12.12 -8.01
CA ILE A 292 17.12 -13.14 -7.43
C ILE A 292 18.46 -13.09 -8.16
N VAL A 293 18.47 -13.09 -9.50
CA VAL A 293 19.69 -12.98 -10.32
C VAL A 293 20.49 -11.71 -9.97
N ALA A 294 19.83 -10.56 -9.82
CA ALA A 294 20.46 -9.30 -9.45
C ALA A 294 21.11 -9.35 -8.06
N ARG A 295 20.53 -10.06 -7.09
CA ARG A 295 21.12 -10.27 -5.75
C ARG A 295 22.34 -11.19 -5.79
N ILE A 296 22.36 -12.12 -6.75
CA ILE A 296 23.49 -13.04 -6.96
C ILE A 296 24.63 -12.30 -7.65
N GLN A 297 24.36 -11.70 -8.81
CA GLN A 297 25.34 -11.05 -9.68
C GLN A 297 24.79 -9.75 -10.32
N GLY A 298 24.62 -8.70 -9.52
CA GLY A 298 24.10 -7.40 -9.99
C GLY A 298 24.90 -6.77 -11.13
N ALA A 299 26.21 -7.00 -11.16
CA ALA A 299 27.09 -6.51 -12.24
C ALA A 299 26.73 -7.10 -13.62
N LEU A 300 26.27 -8.35 -13.68
CA LEU A 300 25.84 -9.01 -14.93
C LEU A 300 24.58 -8.33 -15.48
N VAL A 301 23.61 -8.04 -14.62
CA VAL A 301 22.36 -7.38 -14.99
C VAL A 301 22.65 -5.97 -15.54
N LEU A 302 23.49 -5.21 -14.85
CA LEU A 302 23.90 -3.87 -15.29
C LEU A 302 24.67 -3.88 -16.61
N LYS A 303 25.58 -4.84 -16.80
CA LYS A 303 26.31 -5.02 -18.06
C LYS A 303 25.35 -5.31 -19.22
N THR A 304 24.36 -6.16 -18.98
CA THR A 304 23.34 -6.52 -19.99
C THR A 304 22.53 -5.31 -20.39
N ILE A 305 21.98 -4.57 -19.42
CA ILE A 305 21.24 -3.31 -19.66
C ILE A 305 22.08 -2.34 -20.48
N GLN A 306 23.33 -2.11 -20.07
CA GLN A 306 24.20 -1.18 -20.76
C GLN A 306 24.47 -1.62 -22.21
N THR A 307 24.78 -2.90 -22.43
CA THR A 307 25.10 -3.43 -23.76
C THR A 307 23.89 -3.31 -24.68
N THR A 308 22.70 -3.68 -24.21
CA THR A 308 21.44 -3.53 -24.95
C THR A 308 21.14 -2.07 -25.26
N LEU A 309 21.28 -1.18 -24.28
CA LEU A 309 21.07 0.26 -24.45
C LEU A 309 22.05 0.85 -25.49
N GLN A 310 23.35 0.55 -25.40
CA GLN A 310 24.35 1.03 -26.35
C GLN A 310 24.11 0.49 -27.77
N ASN A 311 23.73 -0.78 -27.90
CA ASN A 311 23.36 -1.37 -29.18
C ASN A 311 22.16 -0.66 -29.82
N PHE A 312 21.20 -0.22 -29.01
CA PHE A 312 20.06 0.55 -29.49
C PHE A 312 20.47 1.98 -29.86
N LEU A 313 21.18 2.69 -28.96
CA LEU A 313 21.61 4.08 -29.15
C LEU A 313 22.53 4.26 -30.35
N THR A 314 23.38 3.29 -30.68
CA THR A 314 24.24 3.32 -31.88
C THR A 314 23.45 3.19 -33.18
N ARG A 315 22.27 2.53 -33.15
CA ARG A 315 21.40 2.36 -34.31
C ARG A 315 20.42 3.52 -34.50
N LEU A 316 20.07 4.24 -33.42
CA LEU A 316 19.10 5.35 -33.42
C LEU A 316 19.36 6.43 -34.49
N PRO A 317 20.59 6.94 -34.69
CA PRO A 317 20.85 8.03 -35.64
C PRO A 317 20.78 7.59 -37.10
N ALA A 318 20.95 6.30 -37.39
CA ALA A 318 21.07 5.78 -38.75
C ALA A 318 19.72 5.52 -39.43
N VAL A 319 18.66 5.30 -38.65
CA VAL A 319 17.35 4.83 -39.14
C VAL A 319 16.23 5.84 -38.89
N GLY A 320 16.42 6.83 -38.01
CA GLY A 320 15.35 7.75 -37.62
C GLY A 320 14.34 7.05 -36.69
N ALA A 321 13.87 7.74 -35.65
CA ALA A 321 13.09 7.13 -34.58
C ALA A 321 11.75 6.48 -35.03
N LYS A 322 11.24 6.81 -36.22
CA LYS A 322 9.96 6.33 -36.76
C LYS A 322 10.05 5.04 -37.57
N ASP A 323 11.25 4.63 -38.00
CA ASP A 323 11.45 3.44 -38.83
C ASP A 323 11.90 2.21 -38.02
N PHE A 324 11.92 2.31 -36.68
CA PHE A 324 12.17 1.16 -35.81
C PHE A 324 10.96 0.25 -35.78
N ARG A 325 11.19 -1.05 -36.06
CA ARG A 325 10.19 -2.09 -35.85
C ARG A 325 9.78 -2.14 -34.37
N ASP A 326 8.49 -2.36 -34.12
CA ASP A 326 7.91 -2.40 -32.78
C ASP A 326 8.62 -3.36 -31.82
N ASP A 327 9.12 -4.50 -32.30
CA ASP A 327 9.88 -5.47 -31.48
C ASP A 327 11.18 -4.87 -30.90
N ASN A 328 11.88 -3.99 -31.63
CA ASN A 328 13.06 -3.31 -31.09
C ASN A 328 12.68 -2.28 -30.01
N LEU A 329 11.51 -1.65 -30.16
CA LEU A 329 10.98 -0.68 -29.19
C LEU A 329 10.48 -1.39 -27.92
N ALA A 330 9.85 -2.56 -28.07
CA ALA A 330 9.47 -3.43 -26.97
C ALA A 330 10.70 -3.97 -26.22
N HIS A 331 11.80 -4.27 -26.92
CA HIS A 331 13.06 -4.65 -26.28
C HIS A 331 13.71 -3.49 -25.51
N LEU A 332 13.66 -2.27 -26.07
CA LEU A 332 14.10 -1.07 -25.36
C LEU A 332 13.24 -0.82 -24.11
N ASP A 333 11.93 -0.97 -24.22
CA ASP A 333 11.01 -0.88 -23.09
C ASP A 333 11.41 -1.83 -21.96
N ALA A 334 11.57 -3.12 -22.27
CA ALA A 334 11.98 -4.13 -21.30
C ALA A 334 13.31 -3.76 -20.62
N CYS A 335 14.26 -3.23 -21.37
CA CYS A 335 15.55 -2.76 -20.87
C CYS A 335 15.41 -1.58 -19.90
N LEU A 336 14.60 -0.57 -20.25
CA LEU A 336 14.33 0.59 -19.41
C LEU A 336 13.54 0.21 -18.15
N TYR A 337 12.52 -0.63 -18.29
CA TYR A 337 11.72 -1.15 -17.19
C TYR A 337 12.56 -1.97 -16.21
N LEU A 338 13.49 -2.78 -16.71
CA LEU A 338 14.44 -3.51 -15.88
C LEU A 338 15.38 -2.55 -15.14
N PHE A 339 15.90 -1.51 -15.82
CA PHE A 339 16.73 -0.49 -15.16
C PHE A 339 15.96 0.26 -14.07
N PHE A 340 14.71 0.64 -14.32
CA PHE A 340 13.81 1.20 -13.31
C PHE A 340 13.67 0.27 -12.10
N SER A 341 13.42 -1.02 -12.34
CA SER A 341 13.17 -2.02 -11.30
C SER A 341 14.39 -2.33 -10.42
N LEU A 342 15.62 -2.14 -10.93
CA LEU A 342 16.85 -2.36 -10.16
C LEU A 342 16.93 -1.57 -8.86
N GLY A 343 16.28 -0.41 -8.79
CA GLY A 343 16.24 0.44 -7.59
C GLY A 343 15.63 -0.26 -6.38
N GLU A 344 14.73 -1.22 -6.61
CA GLU A 344 14.14 -2.07 -5.57
C GLU A 344 14.96 -3.34 -5.31
N PHE A 345 15.59 -3.87 -6.36
CA PHE A 345 16.31 -5.15 -6.28
C PHE A 345 17.62 -5.00 -5.51
N LEU A 346 18.35 -3.91 -5.78
CA LEU A 346 19.63 -3.61 -5.17
C LEU A 346 19.48 -2.45 -4.18
N LYS A 347 19.58 -2.75 -2.88
CA LYS A 347 19.48 -1.73 -1.83
C LYS A 347 20.77 -0.92 -1.73
N ALA A 348 20.70 0.36 -2.07
CA ALA A 348 21.80 1.31 -1.88
C ALA A 348 21.74 1.96 -0.49
N PRO A 349 22.89 2.35 0.10
CA PRO A 349 22.90 3.08 1.36
C PRO A 349 22.08 4.38 1.23
N ARG A 350 21.15 4.60 2.17
CA ARG A 350 20.20 5.74 2.13
C ARG A 350 19.41 5.85 0.82
N ASN A 351 19.20 4.75 0.10
CA ASN A 351 18.59 4.73 -1.25
C ASN A 351 19.30 5.66 -2.24
N ASP A 352 20.62 5.82 -2.15
CA ASP A 352 21.43 6.61 -3.08
C ASP A 352 22.30 5.69 -3.94
N HIS A 353 21.75 5.28 -5.08
CA HIS A 353 22.39 4.37 -6.03
C HIS A 353 23.53 5.01 -6.85
N PHE A 354 23.82 6.30 -6.64
CA PHE A 354 24.87 7.04 -7.34
C PHE A 354 25.99 7.49 -6.41
N SER A 355 25.91 7.11 -5.13
CA SER A 355 26.98 7.35 -4.16
C SER A 355 28.24 6.57 -4.53
N GLN A 356 29.41 7.19 -4.36
CA GLN A 356 30.71 6.52 -4.53
C GLN A 356 30.90 5.34 -3.55
N ALA A 357 30.16 5.34 -2.43
CA ALA A 357 30.20 4.24 -1.46
C ALA A 357 29.40 3.00 -1.92
N TYR A 358 28.61 3.11 -2.99
CA TYR A 358 27.81 2.01 -3.52
C TYR A 358 28.59 1.27 -4.60
N VAL A 359 28.71 -0.05 -4.48
CA VAL A 359 29.53 -0.91 -5.34
C VAL A 359 29.19 -0.77 -6.82
N HIS A 360 27.91 -0.55 -7.15
CA HIS A 360 27.44 -0.40 -8.53
C HIS A 360 27.24 1.08 -8.93
N GLY A 361 27.67 2.04 -8.10
CA GLY A 361 27.39 3.46 -8.28
C GLY A 361 27.90 4.04 -9.59
N GLU A 362 29.14 3.72 -9.97
CA GLU A 362 29.73 4.17 -11.24
C GLU A 362 28.94 3.67 -12.44
N LYS A 363 28.55 2.38 -12.42
CA LYS A 363 27.83 1.75 -13.54
C LYS A 363 26.40 2.28 -13.67
N MET A 364 25.72 2.48 -12.54
CA MET A 364 24.41 3.15 -12.50
C MET A 364 24.52 4.56 -13.07
N SER A 365 25.55 5.32 -12.70
CA SER A 365 25.79 6.68 -13.20
C SER A 365 26.05 6.70 -14.71
N GLU A 366 26.82 5.75 -15.23
CA GLU A 366 27.11 5.61 -16.67
C GLU A 366 25.83 5.32 -17.49
N ILE A 367 25.00 4.39 -17.04
CA ILE A 367 23.72 4.06 -17.69
C ILE A 367 22.76 5.24 -17.61
N MET A 368 22.61 5.86 -16.44
CA MET A 368 21.73 7.02 -16.24
C MET A 368 22.15 8.20 -17.13
N THR A 369 23.45 8.48 -17.23
CA THR A 369 23.98 9.52 -18.13
C THR A 369 23.63 9.22 -19.59
N SER A 370 23.80 7.95 -20.01
CA SER A 370 23.45 7.51 -21.38
C SER A 370 21.96 7.70 -21.68
N ILE A 371 21.08 7.45 -20.71
CA ILE A 371 19.63 7.67 -20.85
C ILE A 371 19.33 9.17 -20.95
N CYS A 372 19.89 10.00 -20.07
CA CYS A 372 19.62 11.45 -20.04
C CYS A 372 20.16 12.21 -21.27
N ASP A 373 21.31 11.82 -21.81
CA ASP A 373 21.92 12.47 -22.98
C ASP A 373 21.32 11.98 -24.31
N SER A 374 20.59 10.87 -24.29
CA SER A 374 19.96 10.31 -25.48
C SER A 374 18.64 10.98 -25.87
N SER A 375 18.21 10.76 -27.11
CA SER A 375 16.89 11.19 -27.60
C SER A 375 15.76 10.19 -27.28
N ILE A 376 15.92 9.29 -26.29
CA ILE A 376 14.91 8.28 -25.92
C ILE A 376 13.54 8.91 -25.60
N SER A 377 13.54 10.06 -24.92
CA SER A 377 12.31 10.80 -24.60
C SER A 377 11.50 11.27 -25.82
N SER A 378 12.11 11.32 -27.00
CA SER A 378 11.48 11.79 -28.24
C SER A 378 10.90 10.64 -29.09
N ILE A 379 11.08 9.39 -28.67
CA ILE A 379 10.52 8.22 -29.35
C ILE A 379 9.01 8.19 -29.10
N ASP A 380 8.21 8.09 -30.17
CA ASP A 380 6.75 8.03 -30.08
C ASP A 380 6.25 6.61 -29.78
N TYR A 381 6.67 6.07 -28.64
CA TYR A 381 6.25 4.77 -28.12
C TYR A 381 5.98 4.89 -26.62
N PHE A 382 4.70 4.73 -26.25
CA PHE A 382 4.21 5.03 -24.90
C PHE A 382 4.97 4.32 -23.77
N PRO A 383 5.23 3.00 -23.84
CA PRO A 383 5.95 2.31 -22.77
C PRO A 383 7.35 2.90 -22.53
N VAL A 384 8.07 3.24 -23.60
CA VAL A 384 9.40 3.89 -23.53
C VAL A 384 9.32 5.31 -22.97
N GLN A 385 8.36 6.13 -23.41
CA GLN A 385 8.17 7.48 -22.87
C GLN A 385 7.87 7.45 -21.37
N LEU A 386 6.96 6.58 -20.95
CA LEU A 386 6.58 6.44 -19.55
C LEU A 386 7.75 5.95 -18.71
N ASN A 387 8.44 4.88 -19.14
CA ASN A 387 9.60 4.35 -18.44
C ASN A 387 10.75 5.37 -18.34
N PHE A 388 10.96 6.19 -19.37
CA PHE A 388 11.91 7.30 -19.28
C PHE A 388 11.58 8.21 -18.09
N PHE A 389 10.37 8.77 -18.02
CA PHE A 389 10.01 9.68 -16.92
C PHE A 389 10.02 9.00 -15.54
N GLU A 390 9.62 7.73 -15.46
CA GLU A 390 9.67 6.92 -14.23
C GLU A 390 11.11 6.74 -13.71
N ILE A 391 12.07 6.46 -14.61
CA ILE A 391 13.49 6.38 -14.28
C ILE A 391 13.97 7.70 -13.70
N ILE A 392 13.65 8.83 -14.37
CA ILE A 392 14.04 10.16 -13.91
C ILE A 392 13.48 10.46 -12.50
N GLY A 393 12.20 10.14 -12.26
CA GLY A 393 11.56 10.39 -10.97
C GLY A 393 12.01 9.44 -9.85
N ARG A 394 12.35 8.19 -10.16
CA ARG A 394 12.87 7.20 -9.20
C ARG A 394 14.31 7.51 -8.78
N TYR A 395 15.15 7.87 -9.75
CA TYR A 395 16.58 8.11 -9.58
C TYR A 395 16.94 9.59 -9.48
N ASP A 396 16.05 10.40 -8.93
CA ASP A 396 16.20 11.86 -8.79
C ASP A 396 17.53 12.26 -8.12
N LYS A 397 17.99 11.48 -7.13
CA LYS A 397 19.27 11.72 -6.44
C LYS A 397 20.49 11.82 -7.36
N PHE A 398 20.45 11.22 -8.55
CA PHE A 398 21.48 11.38 -9.59
C PHE A 398 21.75 12.86 -9.93
N PHE A 399 20.70 13.70 -9.92
CA PHE A 399 20.83 15.11 -10.28
C PHE A 399 21.52 15.95 -9.19
N ASN A 400 21.73 15.41 -7.99
CA ASN A 400 22.56 16.07 -6.99
C ASN A 400 24.03 16.12 -7.40
N THR A 401 24.52 15.10 -8.12
CA THR A 401 25.89 15.06 -8.67
C THR A 401 25.95 15.65 -10.09
N HIS A 402 24.88 15.55 -10.88
CA HIS A 402 24.81 16.04 -12.26
C HIS A 402 23.70 17.09 -12.49
N PRO A 403 23.77 18.29 -11.88
CA PRO A 403 22.70 19.28 -11.94
C PRO A 403 22.43 19.85 -13.34
N LYS A 404 23.40 19.79 -14.27
CA LYS A 404 23.22 20.25 -15.65
C LYS A 404 22.24 19.36 -16.43
N LEU A 405 22.30 18.04 -16.22
CA LEU A 405 21.42 17.08 -16.87
C LEU A 405 19.96 17.23 -16.41
N LEU A 406 19.75 17.69 -15.17
CA LEU A 406 18.41 18.00 -14.67
C LEU A 406 17.70 19.01 -15.57
N LEU A 407 18.38 20.09 -15.96
CA LEU A 407 17.80 21.14 -16.80
C LEU A 407 17.46 20.61 -18.21
N ASN A 408 18.31 19.75 -18.77
CA ASN A 408 18.07 19.14 -20.08
C ASN A 408 16.82 18.25 -20.06
N VAL A 409 16.69 17.41 -19.04
CA VAL A 409 15.54 16.50 -18.89
C VAL A 409 14.26 17.27 -18.53
N LEU A 410 14.38 18.40 -17.82
CA LEU A 410 13.23 19.24 -17.48
C LEU A 410 12.52 19.77 -18.73
N VAL A 411 13.24 20.04 -19.81
CA VAL A 411 12.63 20.44 -21.10
C VAL A 411 11.67 19.35 -21.59
N ALA A 412 12.04 18.07 -21.46
CA ALA A 412 11.19 16.95 -21.85
C ALA A 412 9.94 16.82 -20.96
N PHE A 413 10.00 17.22 -19.69
CA PHE A 413 8.80 17.30 -18.85
C PHE A 413 7.86 18.41 -19.32
N LEU A 414 8.39 19.57 -19.70
CA LEU A 414 7.59 20.75 -19.99
C LEU A 414 6.96 20.74 -21.39
N ASP A 415 7.53 20.04 -22.37
CA ASP A 415 7.04 20.05 -23.75
C ASP A 415 6.03 18.91 -24.07
N GLU A 416 5.79 18.67 -25.38
CA GLU A 416 4.89 17.65 -25.92
C GLU A 416 5.30 16.21 -25.55
N ARG A 417 6.49 15.98 -25.00
CA ARG A 417 6.90 14.64 -24.55
C ARG A 417 6.29 14.28 -23.19
N GLY A 418 6.13 15.26 -22.30
CA GLY A 418 5.69 15.08 -20.92
C GLY A 418 4.31 15.66 -20.61
N LEU A 419 4.28 16.85 -20.01
CA LEU A 419 3.05 17.51 -19.55
C LEU A 419 2.07 17.87 -20.68
N ARG A 420 2.57 18.01 -21.92
CA ARG A 420 1.75 18.29 -23.10
C ARG A 420 1.61 17.07 -24.03
N ASN A 421 1.90 15.87 -23.53
CA ASN A 421 1.81 14.63 -24.32
C ASN A 421 0.38 14.37 -24.82
N PRO A 422 0.17 13.85 -26.04
CA PRO A 422 -1.16 13.54 -26.55
C PRO A 422 -1.92 12.53 -25.67
N ARG A 423 -1.23 11.60 -25.00
CA ARG A 423 -1.83 10.57 -24.15
C ARG A 423 -2.05 11.08 -22.73
N VAL A 424 -3.30 11.00 -22.26
CA VAL A 424 -3.71 11.41 -20.91
C VAL A 424 -2.89 10.71 -19.83
N ASN A 425 -2.68 9.39 -19.95
CA ASN A 425 -1.93 8.58 -18.98
C ASN A 425 -0.51 9.11 -18.75
N VAL A 426 0.19 9.51 -19.83
CA VAL A 426 1.54 10.08 -19.74
C VAL A 426 1.50 11.46 -19.10
N ARG A 427 0.57 12.33 -19.53
CA ARG A 427 0.43 13.68 -18.96
C ARG A 427 0.19 13.65 -17.46
N CYS A 428 -0.76 12.82 -17.01
CA CYS A 428 -1.13 12.70 -15.62
C CYS A 428 0.04 12.20 -14.77
N ARG A 429 0.74 11.17 -15.27
CA ARG A 429 1.91 10.64 -14.57
C ARG A 429 3.07 11.64 -14.54
N CYS A 430 3.31 12.37 -15.63
CA CYS A 430 4.32 13.42 -15.70
C CYS A 430 4.05 14.57 -14.72
N ALA A 431 2.79 14.97 -14.52
CA ALA A 431 2.43 16.00 -13.53
C ALA A 431 2.86 15.62 -12.11
N TYR A 432 2.61 14.37 -11.72
CA TYR A 432 3.05 13.83 -10.42
C TYR A 432 4.58 13.76 -10.31
N LEU A 433 5.24 13.17 -11.30
CA LEU A 433 6.70 12.99 -11.31
C LEU A 433 7.44 14.32 -11.32
N PHE A 434 6.93 15.31 -12.08
CA PHE A 434 7.43 16.68 -12.11
C PHE A 434 7.36 17.33 -10.73
N SER A 435 6.22 17.23 -10.02
CA SER A 435 6.08 17.76 -8.66
C SER A 435 7.08 17.16 -7.69
N ARG A 436 7.28 15.84 -7.75
CA ARG A 436 8.29 15.15 -6.93
C ARG A 436 9.70 15.65 -7.24
N LEU A 437 10.05 15.80 -8.51
CA LEU A 437 11.35 16.28 -8.97
C LEU A 437 11.63 17.72 -8.52
N VAL A 438 10.65 18.62 -8.70
CA VAL A 438 10.73 20.02 -8.26
C VAL A 438 10.92 20.11 -6.76
N LYS A 439 10.18 19.32 -5.97
CA LYS A 439 10.30 19.30 -4.52
C LYS A 439 11.69 18.86 -4.04
N SER A 440 12.29 17.87 -4.71
CA SER A 440 13.62 17.33 -4.38
C SER A 440 14.76 18.31 -4.76
N HIS A 441 14.67 18.95 -5.93
CA HIS A 441 15.74 19.80 -6.49
C HIS A 441 15.41 21.29 -6.57
N ARG A 442 14.50 21.78 -5.73
CA ARG A 442 14.02 23.18 -5.75
C ARG A 442 15.13 24.23 -5.74
N ASN A 443 16.25 23.97 -5.05
CA ASN A 443 17.37 24.91 -4.96
C ASN A 443 18.11 25.05 -6.30
N THR A 444 18.27 23.95 -7.04
CA THR A 444 18.89 23.92 -8.37
C THR A 444 17.99 24.58 -9.41
N LEU A 445 16.67 24.45 -9.26
CA LEU A 445 15.68 25.02 -10.17
C LEU A 445 15.32 26.48 -9.89
N ALA A 446 15.57 26.97 -8.66
CA ALA A 446 15.26 28.34 -8.25
C ALA A 446 15.76 29.45 -9.22
N PRO A 447 16.96 29.35 -9.86
CA PRO A 447 17.41 30.34 -10.83
C PRO A 447 16.57 30.42 -12.11
N HIS A 448 15.89 29.34 -12.47
CA HIS A 448 15.06 29.23 -13.68
C HIS A 448 13.56 29.26 -13.37
N ALA A 449 13.18 29.57 -12.12
CA ALA A 449 11.80 29.49 -11.65
C ALA A 449 10.84 30.33 -12.51
N GLU A 450 11.20 31.56 -12.88
CA GLU A 450 10.35 32.43 -13.72
C GLU A 450 10.06 31.81 -15.10
N GLN A 451 11.09 31.27 -15.75
CA GLN A 451 10.95 30.61 -17.06
C GLN A 451 10.07 29.36 -16.96
N ILE A 452 10.25 28.57 -15.90
CA ILE A 452 9.45 27.36 -15.67
C ILE A 452 7.98 27.74 -15.40
N LEU A 453 7.73 28.76 -14.57
CA LEU A 453 6.38 29.23 -14.25
C LEU A 453 5.64 29.76 -15.49
N GLN A 454 6.32 30.51 -16.37
CA GLN A 454 5.77 30.95 -17.66
C GLN A 454 5.36 29.77 -18.54
N GLN A 455 6.16 28.69 -18.56
CA GLN A 455 5.82 27.47 -19.32
C GLN A 455 4.68 26.67 -18.67
N LEU A 456 4.40 26.85 -17.38
CA LEU A 456 3.29 26.19 -16.70
C LEU A 456 1.97 26.97 -16.83
N GLU A 457 2.01 28.28 -17.08
CA GLU A 457 0.83 29.17 -17.10
C GLU A 457 -0.34 28.61 -17.93
N GLY A 458 -0.06 28.12 -19.15
CA GLY A 458 -1.08 27.56 -20.04
C GLY A 458 -1.73 26.25 -19.56
N LEU A 459 -1.18 25.61 -18.52
CA LEU A 459 -1.67 24.34 -17.95
C LEU A 459 -2.43 24.52 -16.62
N LEU A 460 -2.41 25.73 -16.05
CA LEU A 460 -3.05 26.07 -14.77
C LEU A 460 -4.55 26.44 -14.82
N PRO A 461 -5.18 26.80 -15.97
CA PRO A 461 -6.61 27.06 -16.01
C PRO A 461 -7.42 25.81 -15.62
N LEU A 462 -8.31 25.97 -14.63
CA LEU A 462 -9.22 24.90 -14.21
C LEU A 462 -10.34 24.73 -15.22
N ASP A 463 -10.68 23.48 -15.54
CA ASP A 463 -11.93 23.14 -16.21
C ASP A 463 -13.01 22.83 -15.16
N PRO A 464 -14.09 23.62 -15.06
CA PRO A 464 -15.17 23.39 -14.10
C PRO A 464 -16.07 22.20 -14.47
N THR A 465 -15.86 21.56 -15.62
CA THR A 465 -16.73 20.49 -16.12
C THR A 465 -16.54 19.19 -15.33
N PRO A 466 -17.57 18.66 -14.66
CA PRO A 466 -17.46 17.41 -13.91
C PRO A 466 -17.15 16.21 -14.82
N GLU A 467 -16.44 15.22 -14.30
CA GLU A 467 -16.25 13.92 -14.94
C GLU A 467 -17.42 13.00 -14.55
N LEU A 468 -18.26 12.66 -15.53
CA LEU A 468 -19.38 11.74 -15.33
C LEU A 468 -18.87 10.29 -15.33
N GLN A 469 -19.43 9.46 -14.45
CA GLN A 469 -18.96 8.08 -14.20
C GLN A 469 -19.16 7.09 -15.36
N SER A 470 -19.56 7.54 -16.55
CA SER A 470 -19.43 6.72 -17.77
C SER A 470 -17.98 6.55 -18.25
N GLN A 471 -16.98 7.03 -17.50
CA GLN A 471 -15.54 6.95 -17.82
C GLN A 471 -14.63 6.57 -16.64
N LYS A 472 -15.16 5.91 -15.59
CA LYS A 472 -14.31 5.25 -14.58
C LYS A 472 -14.06 3.80 -14.96
N THR A 473 -13.22 3.58 -15.95
CA THR A 473 -12.42 2.35 -15.99
C THR A 473 -11.31 2.53 -14.96
N VAL A 474 -11.48 1.86 -13.83
CA VAL A 474 -10.36 1.52 -12.95
C VAL A 474 -9.56 0.47 -13.73
N GLY A 475 -8.44 0.90 -14.34
CA GLY A 475 -7.58 0.02 -15.11
C GLY A 475 -6.77 0.81 -16.12
N LEU A 476 -5.53 0.41 -16.34
CA LEU A 476 -4.67 0.94 -17.38
C LEU A 476 -5.33 0.74 -18.76
N GLU A 477 -6.08 1.72 -19.27
CA GLU A 477 -6.52 1.66 -20.65
C GLU A 477 -5.40 2.15 -21.57
N ASN A 478 -4.73 1.18 -22.19
CA ASN A 478 -3.93 1.36 -23.40
C ASN A 478 -4.70 0.82 -24.61
N GLY A 479 -4.60 1.54 -25.73
CA GLY A 479 -4.69 0.95 -27.06
C GLY A 479 -6.06 1.00 -27.74
N THR A 480 -6.24 2.02 -28.58
CA THR A 480 -7.09 1.98 -29.78
C THR A 480 -8.62 1.96 -29.62
N THR A 481 -9.21 3.15 -29.49
CA THR A 481 -10.51 3.39 -30.14
C THR A 481 -10.43 4.64 -31.01
N LYS A 482 -10.56 4.44 -32.33
CA LYS A 482 -10.88 5.50 -33.28
C LYS A 482 -12.26 6.03 -32.93
N LEU A 483 -12.32 7.09 -32.14
CA LEU A 483 -13.56 7.86 -31.95
C LEU A 483 -13.92 8.55 -33.26
N GLN A 484 -14.97 8.04 -33.91
CA GLN A 484 -15.65 8.76 -34.99
C GLN A 484 -16.32 10.01 -34.40
N SER A 485 -15.88 11.14 -34.93
CA SER A 485 -16.51 12.46 -35.03
C SER A 485 -17.96 12.63 -34.54
N ASN A 486 -18.17 13.58 -33.62
CA ASN A 486 -18.77 14.88 -33.96
C ASN A 486 -18.87 15.80 -32.73
N GLY A 487 -18.26 16.99 -32.81
CA GLY A 487 -18.46 18.10 -31.86
C GLY A 487 -17.18 18.56 -31.16
N ILE A 488 -16.53 19.59 -31.72
CA ILE A 488 -15.62 20.57 -31.09
C ILE A 488 -14.72 20.02 -29.96
N GLN A 489 -13.46 19.74 -30.30
CA GLN A 489 -12.39 19.35 -29.39
C GLN A 489 -12.12 20.42 -28.32
N ASN A 490 -12.70 20.27 -27.14
CA ASN A 490 -12.07 20.68 -25.88
C ASN A 490 -11.52 19.41 -25.22
N GLN A 491 -10.38 18.91 -25.71
CA GLN A 491 -9.68 17.83 -25.01
C GLN A 491 -9.16 18.40 -23.68
N LYS A 492 -9.77 17.99 -22.56
CA LYS A 492 -9.28 18.27 -21.21
C LYS A 492 -7.78 17.91 -21.12
N PHE A 493 -6.92 18.90 -20.86
CA PHE A 493 -5.47 18.68 -20.78
C PHE A 493 -5.09 17.88 -19.52
N LEU A 494 -5.58 18.28 -18.33
CA LEU A 494 -5.34 17.65 -17.04
C LEU A 494 -6.58 17.81 -16.15
N SER A 495 -6.90 16.85 -15.27
CA SER A 495 -7.95 17.07 -14.25
C SER A 495 -7.45 18.02 -13.16
N ILE A 496 -8.37 18.55 -12.34
CA ILE A 496 -8.03 19.40 -11.19
C ILE A 496 -7.07 18.68 -10.22
N THR A 497 -7.19 17.35 -10.12
CA THR A 497 -6.31 16.54 -9.27
C THR A 497 -4.87 16.58 -9.77
N GLU A 498 -4.62 16.39 -11.06
CA GLU A 498 -3.26 16.48 -11.60
C GLU A 498 -2.73 17.91 -11.63
N GLN A 499 -3.60 18.89 -11.94
CA GLN A 499 -3.24 20.30 -11.84
C GLN A 499 -2.77 20.66 -10.43
N SER A 500 -3.32 20.04 -9.38
CA SER A 500 -2.86 20.29 -8.01
C SER A 500 -1.36 20.00 -7.80
N PHE A 501 -0.78 19.05 -8.55
CA PHE A 501 0.67 18.81 -8.52
C PHE A 501 1.45 19.97 -9.16
N LEU A 502 0.92 20.59 -10.22
CA LEU A 502 1.53 21.75 -10.86
C LEU A 502 1.45 23.00 -9.98
N TYR A 503 0.33 23.20 -9.28
CA TYR A 503 0.20 24.28 -8.29
C TYR A 503 1.17 24.07 -7.11
N GLU A 504 1.29 22.85 -6.58
CA GLU A 504 2.28 22.51 -5.55
C GLU A 504 3.72 22.72 -6.05
N SER A 505 4.02 22.38 -7.30
CA SER A 505 5.34 22.61 -7.92
C SER A 505 5.64 24.10 -8.03
N SER A 506 4.69 24.88 -8.52
CA SER A 506 4.78 26.34 -8.66
C SER A 506 5.03 27.00 -7.31
N ALA A 507 4.31 26.56 -6.27
CA ALA A 507 4.52 27.00 -4.90
C ALA A 507 5.95 26.72 -4.38
N HIS A 508 6.51 25.54 -4.64
CA HIS A 508 7.88 25.22 -4.25
C HIS A 508 8.91 26.08 -4.98
N LEU A 509 8.69 26.39 -6.26
CA LEU A 509 9.58 27.25 -7.06
C LEU A 509 9.53 28.70 -6.58
N ILE A 510 8.34 29.25 -6.32
CA ILE A 510 8.17 30.60 -5.75
C ILE A 510 8.93 30.70 -4.43
N LEU A 511 8.70 29.76 -3.50
CA LEU A 511 9.36 29.77 -2.20
C LEU A 511 10.89 29.64 -2.31
N ALA A 512 11.39 28.75 -3.19
CA ALA A 512 12.83 28.58 -3.37
C ALA A 512 13.49 29.82 -4.01
N SER A 513 12.81 30.50 -4.93
CA SER A 513 13.29 31.75 -5.54
C SER A 513 13.36 32.90 -4.53
N ALA A 514 12.35 33.01 -3.65
CA ALA A 514 12.31 34.01 -2.59
C ALA A 514 13.45 33.83 -1.57
N LEU A 515 13.66 32.60 -1.11
CA LEU A 515 14.77 32.26 -0.20
C LEU A 515 16.14 32.58 -0.82
N ARG A 516 16.31 32.34 -2.12
CA ARG A 516 17.55 32.66 -2.84
C ARG A 516 17.79 34.18 -2.88
N SER A 517 16.76 34.96 -3.21
CA SER A 517 16.86 36.43 -3.26
C SER A 517 17.21 37.04 -1.90
N ALA A 518 16.74 36.43 -0.80
CA ALA A 518 17.10 36.84 0.56
C ALA A 518 18.57 36.57 0.91
N THR A 519 19.22 35.57 0.28
CA THR A 519 20.64 35.27 0.52
C THR A 519 21.61 36.11 -0.33
N SER A 520 21.17 36.65 -1.47
CA SER A 520 22.02 37.48 -2.34
C SER A 520 22.05 38.95 -1.95
N ASN A 521 20.96 39.45 -1.34
CA ASN A 521 20.84 40.83 -0.86
C ASN A 521 20.92 40.79 0.67
N GLY A 522 22.08 41.09 1.25
CA GLY A 522 22.33 41.02 2.69
C GLY A 522 21.51 41.97 3.59
N ASP A 523 20.44 42.58 3.07
CA ASP A 523 19.51 43.44 3.78
C ASP A 523 18.08 43.17 3.27
N GLY A 524 17.17 42.80 4.19
CA GLY A 524 15.71 42.91 4.01
C GLY A 524 14.92 41.62 3.78
N GLY A 525 14.82 40.75 4.80
CA GLY A 525 13.93 39.56 4.76
C GLY A 525 12.44 39.88 4.54
N SER A 526 11.96 41.09 4.86
CA SER A 526 10.55 41.47 4.65
C SER A 526 10.19 41.82 3.20
N ALA A 527 11.11 42.39 2.43
CA ALA A 527 10.82 42.74 1.03
C ALA A 527 10.69 41.50 0.13
N THR A 528 11.50 40.47 0.41
CA THR A 528 11.48 39.20 -0.32
C THR A 528 10.28 38.35 0.04
N ASP A 529 9.87 38.35 1.31
CA ASP A 529 8.65 37.67 1.76
C ASP A 529 7.40 38.33 1.17
N SER A 530 7.43 39.66 0.96
CA SER A 530 6.29 40.40 0.41
C SER A 530 6.10 40.09 -1.08
N GLN A 531 7.20 40.01 -1.83
CA GLN A 531 7.19 39.57 -3.22
C GLN A 531 6.71 38.11 -3.35
N ALA A 532 7.16 37.22 -2.46
CA ALA A 532 6.70 35.83 -2.44
C ALA A 532 5.19 35.76 -2.16
N SER A 533 4.71 36.48 -1.14
CA SER A 533 3.28 36.56 -0.79
C SER A 533 2.43 37.07 -1.96
N HIS A 534 2.93 38.08 -2.68
CA HIS A 534 2.28 38.57 -3.89
C HIS A 534 2.20 37.51 -5.01
N LEU A 535 3.28 36.79 -5.29
CA LEU A 535 3.28 35.71 -6.29
C LEU A 535 2.37 34.55 -5.90
N PHE A 536 2.30 34.19 -4.62
CA PHE A 536 1.34 33.21 -4.11
C PHE A 536 -0.11 33.67 -4.28
N ALA A 537 -0.38 34.95 -4.00
CA ALA A 537 -1.70 35.54 -4.23
C ALA A 537 -2.07 35.51 -5.73
N MET A 538 -1.12 35.82 -6.63
CA MET A 538 -1.33 35.72 -8.08
C MET A 538 -1.63 34.29 -8.53
N LEU A 539 -0.89 33.30 -7.99
CA LEU A 539 -1.08 31.89 -8.31
C LEU A 539 -2.47 31.39 -7.90
N LEU A 540 -2.95 31.75 -6.70
CA LEU A 540 -4.23 31.27 -6.16
C LEU A 540 -5.44 32.09 -6.64
N ARG A 541 -5.24 33.32 -7.13
CA ARG A 541 -6.33 34.24 -7.53
C ARG A 541 -7.34 33.63 -8.52
N PRO A 542 -6.93 32.93 -9.60
CA PRO A 542 -7.89 32.34 -10.54
C PRO A 542 -8.85 31.36 -9.84
N ILE A 543 -8.31 30.52 -8.94
CA ILE A 543 -9.09 29.53 -8.20
C ILE A 543 -9.99 30.20 -7.17
N MET A 544 -9.49 31.21 -6.46
CA MET A 544 -10.29 31.96 -5.48
C MET A 544 -11.49 32.66 -6.13
N ILE A 545 -11.36 33.11 -7.38
CA ILE A 545 -12.46 33.71 -8.14
C ILE A 545 -13.46 32.65 -8.63
N GLN A 546 -12.97 31.49 -9.06
CA GLN A 546 -13.82 30.42 -9.58
C GLN A 546 -14.51 29.61 -8.49
N PHE A 547 -13.93 29.51 -7.29
CA PHE A 547 -14.43 28.66 -6.20
C PHE A 547 -15.90 28.94 -5.83
N PRO A 548 -16.34 30.20 -5.63
CA PRO A 548 -17.75 30.49 -5.37
C PRO A 548 -18.68 30.05 -6.51
N GLU A 549 -18.25 30.18 -7.77
CA GLU A 549 -19.05 29.74 -8.91
C GLU A 549 -19.16 28.21 -8.97
N LEU A 550 -18.10 27.47 -8.63
CA LEU A 550 -18.16 26.00 -8.52
C LEU A 550 -19.19 25.56 -7.47
N VAL A 551 -19.23 26.26 -6.32
CA VAL A 551 -20.23 25.97 -5.28
C VAL A 551 -21.64 26.36 -5.72
N ARG A 552 -21.80 27.50 -6.40
CA ARG A 552 -23.10 27.92 -6.96
C ARG A 552 -23.61 26.95 -8.02
N LEU A 553 -22.71 26.41 -8.84
CA LEU A 553 -23.00 25.39 -9.85
C LEU A 553 -23.44 24.06 -9.22
N LEU A 554 -22.91 23.70 -8.04
CA LEU A 554 -23.41 22.57 -7.26
C LEU A 554 -24.81 22.88 -6.67
N ALA A 555 -25.00 24.07 -6.11
CA ALA A 555 -26.23 24.47 -5.44
C ALA A 555 -27.47 24.48 -6.36
N VAL A 556 -27.28 24.82 -7.63
CA VAL A 556 -28.35 24.89 -8.63
C VAL A 556 -28.66 23.53 -9.26
N GLU A 557 -27.75 22.56 -9.15
CA GLU A 557 -27.90 21.24 -9.77
C GLU A 557 -28.95 20.40 -9.05
N LYS A 558 -29.91 19.87 -9.82
CA LYS A 558 -31.02 19.07 -9.28
C LYS A 558 -30.87 17.59 -9.57
N ASP A 559 -30.07 17.24 -10.58
CA ASP A 559 -29.81 15.85 -10.91
C ASP A 559 -28.75 15.25 -9.97
N PRO A 560 -29.07 14.22 -9.15
CA PRO A 560 -28.12 13.60 -8.23
C PRO A 560 -26.88 13.04 -8.95
N ILE A 561 -27.02 12.56 -10.19
CA ILE A 561 -25.93 11.95 -10.97
C ILE A 561 -24.88 13.00 -11.36
N VAL A 562 -25.30 14.25 -11.56
CA VAL A 562 -24.43 15.37 -11.92
C VAL A 562 -23.97 16.14 -10.68
N ALA A 563 -24.84 16.27 -9.68
CA ALA A 563 -24.55 16.98 -8.43
C ALA A 563 -23.39 16.33 -7.66
N GLU A 564 -23.33 14.99 -7.59
CA GLU A 564 -22.25 14.28 -6.90
C GLU A 564 -20.85 14.59 -7.51
N PRO A 565 -20.61 14.41 -8.82
CA PRO A 565 -19.39 14.87 -9.48
C PRO A 565 -19.08 16.36 -9.32
N ARG A 566 -20.09 17.25 -9.32
CA ARG A 566 -19.87 18.70 -9.06
C ARG A 566 -19.36 18.94 -7.64
N GLY A 567 -19.86 18.20 -6.66
CA GLY A 567 -19.34 18.20 -5.30
C GLY A 567 -17.88 17.76 -5.22
N VAL A 568 -17.51 16.75 -6.00
CA VAL A 568 -16.11 16.31 -6.14
C VAL A 568 -15.23 17.39 -6.78
N VAL A 569 -15.72 18.14 -7.77
CA VAL A 569 -14.99 19.28 -8.37
C VAL A 569 -14.72 20.37 -7.33
N VAL A 570 -15.72 20.73 -6.51
CA VAL A 570 -15.54 21.68 -5.39
C VAL A 570 -14.49 21.17 -4.40
N LYS A 571 -14.55 19.88 -4.05
CA LYS A 571 -13.55 19.23 -3.19
C LYS A 571 -12.15 19.33 -3.79
N GLN A 572 -11.98 18.97 -5.06
CA GLN A 572 -10.69 19.00 -5.75
C GLN A 572 -10.09 20.42 -5.77
N ALA A 573 -10.92 21.45 -6.00
CA ALA A 573 -10.49 22.85 -5.93
C ALA A 573 -10.03 23.25 -4.51
N ALA A 574 -10.76 22.85 -3.47
CA ALA A 574 -10.36 23.09 -2.08
C ALA A 574 -9.07 22.32 -1.70
N ASP A 575 -8.93 21.07 -2.15
CA ASP A 575 -7.73 20.24 -1.94
C ASP A 575 -6.51 20.87 -2.63
N LEU A 576 -6.67 21.43 -3.83
CA LEU A 576 -5.63 22.15 -4.55
C LEU A 576 -5.16 23.38 -3.75
N ILE A 577 -6.08 24.21 -3.27
CA ILE A 577 -5.76 25.35 -2.40
C ILE A 577 -5.01 24.87 -1.15
N THR A 578 -5.48 23.80 -0.52
CA THR A 578 -4.88 23.20 0.68
C THR A 578 -3.46 22.67 0.42
N ARG A 579 -3.22 22.01 -0.71
CA ARG A 579 -1.90 21.51 -1.12
C ARG A 579 -0.93 22.65 -1.39
N THR A 580 -1.37 23.69 -2.08
CA THR A 580 -0.54 24.88 -2.41
C THR A 580 -0.14 25.63 -1.15
N THR A 581 -1.09 25.91 -0.25
CA THR A 581 -0.85 26.61 1.02
C THR A 581 -0.01 25.80 2.00
N ARG A 582 0.01 24.46 1.89
CA ARG A 582 0.89 23.59 2.69
C ARG A 582 2.37 23.88 2.47
N VAL A 583 2.78 24.22 1.25
CA VAL A 583 4.18 24.54 0.91
C VAL A 583 4.65 25.79 1.64
N MET A 584 3.78 26.81 1.70
CA MET A 584 4.03 28.10 2.35
C MET A 584 4.27 27.97 3.86
N SER A 585 3.60 27.00 4.47
CA SER A 585 3.59 26.75 5.92
C SER A 585 4.55 25.63 6.34
N SER A 586 5.56 25.33 5.51
CA SER A 586 6.63 24.40 5.85
C SER A 586 7.57 24.92 6.95
N GLN A 587 7.56 26.22 7.20
CA GLN A 587 8.22 26.87 8.32
C GLN A 587 7.16 27.15 9.40
N SER A 588 7.36 26.63 10.62
CA SER A 588 6.54 26.96 11.80
C SER A 588 7.41 27.72 12.79
N PRO A 589 7.07 28.97 13.17
CA PRO A 589 5.84 29.72 12.86
C PRO A 589 5.76 30.23 11.41
N LEU A 590 4.53 30.42 10.91
CA LEU A 590 4.24 30.98 9.58
C LEU A 590 4.69 32.45 9.51
N ASN A 591 5.28 32.88 8.38
CA ASN A 591 5.62 34.28 8.18
C ASN A 591 4.35 35.15 8.20
N PRO A 592 4.38 36.29 8.92
CA PRO A 592 3.18 37.10 9.16
C PRO A 592 2.57 37.67 7.87
N GLU A 593 3.37 37.80 6.81
CA GLU A 593 2.95 38.35 5.51
C GLU A 593 2.06 37.40 4.69
N PHE A 594 2.04 36.10 5.01
CA PHE A 594 1.14 35.15 4.37
C PHE A 594 -0.23 35.10 5.03
N ILE A 595 -0.36 35.51 6.30
CA ILE A 595 -1.61 35.39 7.08
C ILE A 595 -2.80 36.08 6.39
N PRO A 596 -2.69 37.30 5.83
CA PRO A 596 -3.80 37.93 5.11
C PRO A 596 -4.35 37.06 3.98
N LEU A 597 -3.47 36.44 3.18
CA LEU A 597 -3.89 35.55 2.10
C LEU A 597 -4.64 34.32 2.62
N PHE A 598 -4.18 33.70 3.71
CA PHE A 598 -4.88 32.56 4.32
C PHE A 598 -6.28 32.96 4.83
N MET A 599 -6.44 34.19 5.35
CA MET A 599 -7.73 34.71 5.78
C MET A 599 -8.64 35.10 4.63
N ASP A 600 -8.11 35.65 3.54
CA ASP A 600 -8.88 35.90 2.32
C ASP A 600 -9.44 34.60 1.74
N ILE A 601 -8.63 33.53 1.72
CA ILE A 601 -9.08 32.18 1.32
C ILE A 601 -10.16 31.67 2.28
N LEU A 602 -9.97 31.82 3.59
CA LEU A 602 -10.98 31.41 4.58
C LEU A 602 -12.29 32.15 4.35
N ASN A 603 -12.25 33.47 4.14
CA ASN A 603 -13.41 34.29 3.82
C ASN A 603 -14.15 33.79 2.57
N VAL A 604 -13.42 33.52 1.49
CA VAL A 604 -14.02 32.99 0.25
C VAL A 604 -14.70 31.64 0.52
N MET A 605 -14.05 30.72 1.23
CA MET A 605 -14.63 29.40 1.53
C MET A 605 -15.84 29.51 2.46
N VAL A 606 -15.76 30.31 3.52
CA VAL A 606 -16.84 30.54 4.49
C VAL A 606 -18.05 31.19 3.83
N ASN A 607 -17.84 32.24 3.03
CA ASN A 607 -18.94 32.89 2.30
C ASN A 607 -19.57 31.94 1.27
N SER A 608 -18.77 31.04 0.68
CA SER A 608 -19.28 30.04 -0.26
C SER A 608 -20.15 28.98 0.42
N MET A 609 -19.95 28.68 1.71
CA MET A 609 -20.77 27.73 2.47
C MET A 609 -22.26 28.09 2.47
N ALA A 610 -22.58 29.39 2.42
CA ALA A 610 -23.96 29.87 2.41
C ALA A 610 -24.76 29.39 1.17
N TYR A 611 -24.09 29.00 0.10
CA TYR A 611 -24.73 28.49 -1.12
C TYR A 611 -24.85 26.96 -1.13
N LEU A 612 -24.19 26.22 -0.23
CA LEU A 612 -24.25 24.76 -0.24
C LEU A 612 -25.66 24.24 0.08
N PRO A 613 -26.03 23.05 -0.42
CA PRO A 613 -27.25 22.37 0.00
C PRO A 613 -27.33 22.28 1.53
N THR A 614 -28.46 22.70 2.10
CA THR A 614 -28.65 22.80 3.56
C THR A 614 -28.90 21.45 4.22
N ALA A 615 -29.46 20.49 3.49
CA ALA A 615 -29.76 19.15 4.00
C ALA A 615 -28.50 18.24 4.00
N PRO A 616 -28.09 17.68 5.16
CA PRO A 616 -27.06 16.64 5.21
C PRO A 616 -27.42 15.43 4.36
N GLY A 617 -26.43 14.83 3.69
CA GLY A 617 -26.64 13.73 2.75
C GLY A 617 -27.13 14.14 1.36
N SER A 618 -27.25 15.44 1.07
CA SER A 618 -27.51 15.90 -0.30
C SER A 618 -26.36 15.50 -1.23
N PRO A 619 -26.63 15.06 -2.49
CA PRO A 619 -25.60 14.70 -3.47
C PRO A 619 -24.54 15.80 -3.61
N GLY A 620 -23.26 15.43 -3.57
CA GLY A 620 -22.11 16.31 -3.72
C GLY A 620 -21.78 17.18 -2.50
N ARG A 621 -22.71 17.38 -1.55
CA ARG A 621 -22.48 18.20 -0.34
C ARG A 621 -21.34 17.64 0.50
N GLY A 622 -21.36 16.33 0.79
CA GLY A 622 -20.35 15.67 1.61
C GLY A 622 -18.93 15.84 1.07
N ALA A 623 -18.76 15.67 -0.24
CA ALA A 623 -17.47 15.89 -0.91
C ALA A 623 -16.98 17.34 -0.76
N ALA A 624 -17.84 18.32 -1.05
CA ALA A 624 -17.53 19.74 -0.92
C ALA A 624 -17.11 20.12 0.51
N CYS A 625 -17.89 19.69 1.51
CA CYS A 625 -17.60 19.89 2.93
C CYS A 625 -16.26 19.26 3.33
N THR A 626 -15.91 18.08 2.81
CA THR A 626 -14.61 17.44 3.09
C THR A 626 -13.44 18.29 2.59
N GLY A 627 -13.53 18.89 1.40
CA GLY A 627 -12.48 19.78 0.89
C GLY A 627 -12.29 21.04 1.75
N ILE A 628 -13.40 21.68 2.16
CA ILE A 628 -13.37 22.86 3.03
C ILE A 628 -12.81 22.50 4.40
N ARG A 629 -13.21 21.35 4.97
CA ARG A 629 -12.69 20.86 6.26
C ARG A 629 -11.20 20.57 6.20
N ALA A 630 -10.69 20.03 5.09
CA ALA A 630 -9.25 19.80 4.90
C ALA A 630 -8.45 21.12 5.00
N TYR A 631 -8.97 22.21 4.43
CA TYR A 631 -8.38 23.53 4.56
C TYR A 631 -8.42 24.05 6.02
N LEU A 632 -9.56 23.90 6.72
CA LEU A 632 -9.69 24.28 8.13
C LEU A 632 -8.68 23.54 9.02
N HIS A 633 -8.56 22.22 8.85
CA HIS A 633 -7.56 21.42 9.56
C HIS A 633 -6.14 21.95 9.32
N ARG A 634 -5.82 22.39 8.09
CA ARG A 634 -4.53 23.00 7.78
C ARG A 634 -4.36 24.35 8.46
N LEU A 635 -5.37 25.21 8.41
CA LEU A 635 -5.34 26.56 8.96
C LEU A 635 -5.11 26.56 10.47
N ILE A 636 -5.74 25.64 11.20
CA ILE A 636 -5.54 25.42 12.65
C ILE A 636 -4.09 25.03 12.99
N VAL A 637 -3.40 24.29 12.11
CA VAL A 637 -1.97 23.98 12.31
C VAL A 637 -1.12 25.22 12.12
N CYS A 638 -1.43 26.03 11.10
CA CYS A 638 -0.62 27.18 10.69
C CYS A 638 -0.79 28.39 11.62
N ILE A 639 -2.01 28.68 12.05
CA ILE A 639 -2.34 29.80 12.92
C ILE A 639 -2.38 29.30 14.35
N GLY A 640 -1.33 29.62 15.12
CA GLY A 640 -1.27 29.26 16.53
C GLY A 640 -2.15 30.16 17.43
N PRO A 641 -2.33 29.78 18.71
CA PRO A 641 -3.09 30.57 19.66
C PRO A 641 -2.53 31.97 19.88
N ASP A 642 -1.21 32.15 19.74
CA ASP A 642 -0.48 33.41 20.02
C ASP A 642 -0.31 34.30 18.78
N CYS A 643 -1.00 34.01 17.69
CA CYS A 643 -0.94 34.80 16.47
C CYS A 643 -1.74 36.11 16.61
N THR A 644 -1.04 37.23 16.83
CA THR A 644 -1.61 38.56 17.06
C THR A 644 -1.70 39.44 15.81
N VAL A 645 -1.50 38.87 14.61
CA VAL A 645 -1.58 39.64 13.37
C VAL A 645 -3.01 40.18 13.18
N PRO A 646 -3.18 41.50 13.06
CA PRO A 646 -4.50 42.11 12.93
C PRO A 646 -5.09 41.81 11.55
N CYS A 647 -6.31 41.29 11.53
CA CYS A 647 -7.07 41.09 10.29
C CYS A 647 -8.03 42.27 10.11
N GLN A 648 -7.98 42.97 8.97
CA GLN A 648 -8.85 44.11 8.72
C GLN A 648 -10.30 43.65 8.55
N GLN A 649 -11.23 44.25 9.29
CA GLN A 649 -12.65 44.17 8.99
C GLN A 649 -12.89 44.83 7.62
N THR A 650 -13.58 44.14 6.72
CA THR A 650 -14.15 44.76 5.54
C THR A 650 -15.01 45.93 5.98
N LYS A 651 -14.77 47.10 5.38
CA LYS A 651 -15.43 48.37 5.68
C LYS A 651 -16.94 48.27 5.49
N ASP A 652 -17.68 47.91 6.53
CA ASP A 652 -19.06 48.32 6.71
C ASP A 652 -19.21 48.80 8.15
N GLY A 653 -19.57 50.07 8.27
CA GLY A 653 -19.46 50.83 9.50
C GLY A 653 -20.46 50.37 10.56
N ASP A 654 -19.93 49.84 11.65
CA ASP A 654 -20.45 50.15 12.98
C ASP A 654 -19.29 50.20 13.98
N SER A 655 -19.15 51.38 14.57
CA SER A 655 -18.11 51.73 15.53
C SER A 655 -18.32 50.99 16.85
N ASN A 656 -17.70 49.81 17.00
CA ASN A 656 -17.20 49.24 18.27
C ASN A 656 -16.41 47.92 18.09
N GLY A 657 -15.65 47.77 16.99
CA GLY A 657 -14.86 46.57 16.73
C GLY A 657 -13.48 46.62 17.37
N GLY A 658 -13.26 45.89 18.48
CA GLY A 658 -11.90 45.56 18.92
C GLY A 658 -11.15 44.86 17.78
N LEU A 659 -9.85 45.14 17.60
CA LEU A 659 -9.03 44.42 16.63
C LEU A 659 -9.05 42.94 16.98
N SER A 660 -9.82 42.14 16.23
CA SER A 660 -9.79 40.69 16.38
C SER A 660 -8.49 40.18 15.76
N ASN A 661 -7.72 39.47 16.59
CA ASN A 661 -6.49 38.84 16.12
C ASN A 661 -6.84 37.69 15.15
N ALA A 662 -5.91 37.34 14.26
CA ALA A 662 -6.06 36.23 13.32
C ALA A 662 -6.57 34.93 13.99
N SER A 663 -6.08 34.62 15.19
CA SER A 663 -6.52 33.44 15.96
C SER A 663 -7.97 33.52 16.42
N GLU A 664 -8.42 34.67 16.91
CA GLU A 664 -9.80 34.91 17.34
C GLU A 664 -10.76 34.88 16.16
N TRP A 665 -10.35 35.51 15.05
CA TRP A 665 -11.15 35.54 13.83
C TRP A 665 -11.31 34.14 13.22
N LEU A 666 -10.26 33.32 13.21
CA LEU A 666 -10.35 31.91 12.81
C LEU A 666 -11.37 31.14 13.66
N MET A 667 -11.30 31.30 14.99
CA MET A 667 -12.22 30.62 15.91
C MET A 667 -13.67 31.10 15.76
N LEU A 668 -13.89 32.39 15.51
CA LEU A 668 -15.21 32.94 15.19
C LEU A 668 -15.73 32.40 13.85
N ALA A 669 -14.89 32.36 12.81
CA ALA A 669 -15.26 31.83 11.51
C ALA A 669 -15.68 30.36 11.60
N ILE A 670 -14.88 29.52 12.28
CA ILE A 670 -15.22 28.11 12.52
C ILE A 670 -16.52 27.97 13.32
N SER A 671 -16.71 28.78 14.37
CA SER A 671 -17.94 28.76 15.18
C SER A 671 -19.18 29.11 14.34
N SER A 672 -19.04 30.03 13.38
CA SER A 672 -20.15 30.46 12.53
C SER A 672 -20.58 29.41 11.49
N ILE A 673 -19.63 28.64 10.95
CA ILE A 673 -19.92 27.62 9.91
C ILE A 673 -20.24 26.25 10.48
N MET A 674 -19.84 25.94 11.72
CA MET A 674 -20.02 24.62 12.31
C MET A 674 -21.48 24.13 12.33
N PRO A 675 -22.50 24.96 12.65
CA PRO A 675 -23.90 24.56 12.54
C PRO A 675 -24.30 24.13 11.13
N GLN A 676 -23.81 24.81 10.09
CA GLN A 676 -24.07 24.45 8.69
C GLN A 676 -23.38 23.15 8.29
N LEU A 677 -22.17 22.89 8.80
CA LEU A 677 -21.43 21.63 8.56
C LEU A 677 -22.14 20.43 9.18
N ILE A 678 -22.66 20.60 10.41
CA ILE A 678 -23.38 19.56 11.16
C ILE A 678 -24.83 19.38 10.65
N GLY A 679 -25.43 20.43 10.07
CA GLY A 679 -26.81 20.40 9.57
C GLY A 679 -27.86 20.81 10.60
N VAL A 680 -27.54 21.80 11.43
CA VAL A 680 -28.40 22.29 12.53
C VAL A 680 -28.79 23.73 12.29
N ASN A 681 -30.06 24.07 12.57
CA ASN A 681 -30.52 25.46 12.67
C ASN A 681 -29.83 26.19 13.82
N GLN A 682 -29.83 27.53 13.78
CA GLN A 682 -29.31 28.37 14.86
C GLN A 682 -29.99 28.10 16.22
N ASP A 683 -31.20 27.53 16.20
CA ASP A 683 -32.00 27.13 17.38
C ASP A 683 -31.72 25.69 17.89
N GLY A 684 -30.75 24.97 17.30
CA GLY A 684 -30.40 23.61 17.72
C GLY A 684 -31.28 22.49 17.16
N THR A 685 -32.27 22.82 16.32
CA THR A 685 -33.14 21.85 15.64
C THR A 685 -32.50 21.36 14.34
N ALA A 686 -32.65 20.07 14.01
CA ALA A 686 -32.17 19.53 12.74
C ALA A 686 -32.88 20.23 11.57
N LEU A 687 -32.12 20.56 10.51
CA LEU A 687 -32.59 21.41 9.42
C LEU A 687 -33.77 20.83 8.60
N VAL A 688 -34.04 19.52 8.62
CA VAL A 688 -35.08 18.88 7.79
C VAL A 688 -35.61 17.57 8.41
N GLU A 689 -36.94 17.35 8.35
CA GLU A 689 -37.60 16.04 8.51
C GLU A 689 -37.14 15.09 7.41
N ALA A 690 -36.61 13.91 7.79
CA ALA A 690 -36.01 12.88 6.95
C ALA A 690 -36.63 12.76 5.54
N ALA A 691 -36.05 13.46 4.56
CA ALA A 691 -36.38 13.31 3.15
C ALA A 691 -35.21 12.61 2.45
N GLU A 692 -35.51 11.44 1.84
CA GLU A 692 -34.87 10.77 0.70
C GLU A 692 -33.33 10.72 0.57
N ALA A 693 -32.55 11.04 1.61
CA ALA A 693 -31.10 10.88 1.62
C ALA A 693 -30.68 9.60 2.36
N ASP A 694 -29.71 8.88 1.80
CA ASP A 694 -29.14 7.67 2.39
C ASP A 694 -28.62 7.95 3.81
N ILE A 695 -29.18 7.22 4.79
CA ILE A 695 -28.94 7.41 6.23
C ILE A 695 -27.45 7.30 6.56
N ASP A 696 -26.73 6.41 5.88
CA ASP A 696 -25.29 6.22 6.02
C ASP A 696 -24.48 7.42 5.53
N GLN A 697 -24.89 8.11 4.46
CA GLN A 697 -24.20 9.32 4.00
C GLN A 697 -24.33 10.47 5.01
N ARG A 698 -25.51 10.66 5.60
CA ARG A 698 -25.74 11.64 6.67
C ARG A 698 -24.84 11.39 7.88
N TRP A 699 -24.78 10.14 8.34
CA TRP A 699 -23.97 9.76 9.49
C TRP A 699 -22.47 9.91 9.22
N ARG A 700 -22.04 9.60 7.99
CA ARG A 700 -20.67 9.82 7.54
C ARG A 700 -20.28 11.29 7.57
N GLU A 701 -21.12 12.17 7.03
CA GLU A 701 -20.88 13.62 7.04
C GLU A 701 -20.78 14.18 8.45
N LEU A 702 -21.64 13.72 9.38
CA LEU A 702 -21.59 14.08 10.79
C LEU A 702 -20.29 13.62 11.46
N ARG A 703 -19.93 12.36 11.25
CA ARG A 703 -18.72 11.73 11.79
C ARG A 703 -17.45 12.47 11.36
N ASP A 704 -17.37 12.87 10.10
CA ASP A 704 -16.17 13.48 9.54
C ASP A 704 -15.86 14.87 10.15
N ASN A 705 -16.81 15.52 10.83
CA ASN A 705 -16.59 16.79 11.54
C ASN A 705 -15.94 16.62 12.93
N MET A 706 -16.02 15.43 13.53
CA MET A 706 -15.56 15.17 14.91
C MET A 706 -14.05 15.38 15.13
N PRO A 707 -13.13 15.00 14.20
CA PRO A 707 -11.70 15.20 14.39
C PRO A 707 -11.28 16.68 14.55
N LEU A 708 -12.07 17.62 14.04
CA LEU A 708 -11.79 19.05 14.12
C LEU A 708 -11.84 19.54 15.58
N PHE A 709 -12.76 19.02 16.39
CA PHE A 709 -12.87 19.33 17.82
C PHE A 709 -11.63 18.88 18.59
N ASN A 710 -11.13 17.68 18.31
CA ASN A 710 -9.89 17.17 18.91
C ASN A 710 -8.69 18.05 18.56
N GLN A 711 -8.56 18.44 17.29
CA GLN A 711 -7.44 19.26 16.84
C GLN A 711 -7.47 20.65 17.50
N ILE A 712 -8.66 21.28 17.56
CA ILE A 712 -8.84 22.59 18.20
C ILE A 712 -8.54 22.49 19.70
N ALA A 713 -9.10 21.51 20.41
CA ALA A 713 -8.87 21.33 21.84
C ALA A 713 -7.37 21.12 22.15
N LEU A 714 -6.69 20.26 21.38
CA LEU A 714 -5.27 19.98 21.56
C LEU A 714 -4.39 21.21 21.30
N ARG A 715 -4.71 22.02 20.28
CA ARG A 715 -3.88 23.14 19.84
C ARG A 715 -4.12 24.42 20.64
N TYR A 716 -5.39 24.74 20.92
CA TYR A 716 -5.79 25.99 21.58
C TYR A 716 -6.04 25.83 23.08
N LYS A 717 -6.17 24.59 23.58
CA LYS A 717 -6.39 24.30 25.01
C LYS A 717 -7.52 25.16 25.56
N GLU A 718 -7.34 25.83 26.71
CA GLU A 718 -8.35 26.67 27.35
C GLU A 718 -8.92 27.77 26.45
N ARG A 719 -8.15 28.29 25.46
CA ARG A 719 -8.67 29.30 24.51
C ARG A 719 -9.74 28.74 23.56
N SER A 720 -9.88 27.42 23.47
CA SER A 720 -10.96 26.78 22.69
C SER A 720 -12.30 26.70 23.42
N LEU A 721 -12.35 27.01 24.73
CA LEU A 721 -13.56 26.87 25.53
C LEU A 721 -14.78 27.61 24.95
N PRO A 722 -14.70 28.88 24.49
CA PRO A 722 -15.84 29.56 23.89
C PRO A 722 -16.41 28.84 22.66
N PHE A 723 -15.53 28.28 21.82
CA PHE A 723 -15.92 27.47 20.67
C PHE A 723 -16.58 26.16 21.11
N LEU A 724 -16.01 25.45 22.09
CA LEU A 724 -16.59 24.22 22.61
C LEU A 724 -17.98 24.48 23.22
N THR A 725 -18.15 25.54 24.01
CA THR A 725 -19.46 25.91 24.59
C THR A 725 -20.50 26.21 23.52
N ALA A 726 -20.11 26.85 22.40
CA ALA A 726 -21.04 27.17 21.32
C ALA A 726 -21.38 25.95 20.44
N CYS A 727 -20.39 25.10 20.12
CA CYS A 727 -20.51 24.09 19.05
C CYS A 727 -20.64 22.64 19.54
N LEU A 728 -20.18 22.31 20.76
CA LEU A 728 -20.22 20.94 21.26
C LEU A 728 -21.64 20.47 21.63
N PRO A 729 -22.49 21.25 22.35
CA PRO A 729 -23.85 20.82 22.67
C PRO A 729 -24.72 20.46 21.45
N PRO A 730 -24.79 21.25 20.36
CA PRO A 730 -25.58 20.87 19.19
C PRO A 730 -25.02 19.63 18.50
N LEU A 731 -23.69 19.47 18.42
CA LEU A 731 -23.07 18.25 17.86
C LEU A 731 -23.46 17.00 18.64
N VAL A 732 -23.38 17.06 19.97
CA VAL A 732 -23.75 15.94 20.86
C VAL A 732 -25.22 15.59 20.67
N GLY A 733 -26.11 16.58 20.64
CA GLY A 733 -27.55 16.36 20.44
C GLY A 733 -27.85 15.64 19.13
N VAL A 734 -27.30 16.12 18.00
CA VAL A 734 -27.50 15.49 16.69
C VAL A 734 -26.91 14.09 16.64
N THR A 735 -25.73 13.88 17.23
CA THR A 735 -25.08 12.56 17.24
C THR A 735 -25.87 11.54 18.04
N LEU A 736 -26.38 11.92 19.22
CA LEU A 736 -27.20 11.03 20.03
C LEU A 736 -28.53 10.69 19.34
N ASN A 737 -29.14 11.66 18.65
CA ASN A 737 -30.34 11.43 17.85
C ASN A 737 -30.06 10.47 16.69
N ALA A 738 -29.00 10.71 15.91
CA ALA A 738 -28.57 9.84 14.82
C ALA A 738 -28.27 8.40 15.30
N LEU A 739 -27.59 8.28 16.44
CA LEU A 739 -27.31 6.98 17.07
C LEU A 739 -28.55 6.31 17.67
N SER A 740 -29.70 6.98 17.73
CA SER A 740 -30.96 6.43 18.24
C SER A 740 -31.97 6.13 17.12
N GLU A 741 -31.67 6.52 15.87
CA GLU A 741 -32.52 6.24 14.71
C GLU A 741 -32.70 4.71 14.52
N PRO A 742 -33.93 4.24 14.21
CA PRO A 742 -34.20 2.83 14.00
C PRO A 742 -33.56 2.32 12.70
N LEU A 743 -33.01 1.11 12.73
CA LEU A 743 -32.41 0.45 11.57
C LEU A 743 -33.08 -0.90 11.32
N HIS A 744 -33.21 -1.27 10.05
CA HIS A 744 -33.63 -2.63 9.65
C HIS A 744 -32.41 -3.56 9.53
N GLU A 745 -32.60 -4.85 9.85
CA GLU A 745 -31.53 -5.87 9.85
C GLU A 745 -30.89 -6.11 8.47
N THR A 746 -31.49 -5.61 7.38
CA THR A 746 -30.98 -5.73 6.01
C THR A 746 -30.01 -4.62 5.61
N GLN A 747 -29.86 -3.56 6.41
CA GLN A 747 -29.05 -2.37 6.08
C GLN A 747 -27.61 -2.48 6.62
N PHE A 748 -26.84 -3.45 6.12
CA PHE A 748 -25.49 -3.74 6.62
C PHE A 748 -24.54 -2.52 6.57
N VAL A 749 -24.59 -1.71 5.52
CA VAL A 749 -23.75 -0.51 5.36
C VAL A 749 -24.05 0.53 6.44
N ALA A 750 -25.33 0.79 6.72
CA ALA A 750 -25.74 1.71 7.77
C ALA A 750 -25.38 1.18 9.16
N MET A 751 -25.48 -0.14 9.40
CA MET A 751 -25.05 -0.74 10.68
C MET A 751 -23.55 -0.52 10.96
N ASP A 752 -22.69 -0.72 9.96
CA ASP A 752 -21.26 -0.44 10.11
C ASP A 752 -20.97 1.06 10.26
N GLU A 753 -21.69 1.90 9.53
CA GLU A 753 -21.57 3.35 9.67
C GLU A 753 -22.01 3.84 11.06
N ARG A 754 -23.07 3.27 11.65
CA ARG A 754 -23.49 3.56 13.05
C ARG A 754 -22.43 3.13 14.06
N LYS A 755 -21.78 1.99 13.83
CA LYS A 755 -20.62 1.54 14.63
C LYS A 755 -19.48 2.56 14.53
N CYS A 756 -19.13 2.99 13.31
CA CYS A 756 -18.10 3.99 13.08
C CYS A 756 -18.42 5.36 13.68
N LEU A 757 -19.67 5.83 13.59
CA LEU A 757 -20.14 7.08 14.18
C LEU A 757 -20.00 7.06 15.70
N ARG A 758 -20.45 6.00 16.35
CA ARG A 758 -20.32 5.80 17.81
C ARG A 758 -18.86 5.79 18.25
N ARG A 759 -18.00 5.06 17.55
CA ARG A 759 -16.55 5.02 17.83
C ARG A 759 -15.92 6.41 17.77
N ASN A 760 -16.14 7.14 16.68
CA ASN A 760 -15.57 8.46 16.49
C ASN A 760 -16.10 9.47 17.49
N PHE A 761 -17.37 9.35 17.87
CA PHE A 761 -17.96 10.20 18.92
C PHE A 761 -17.27 9.99 20.26
N LEU A 762 -17.07 8.73 20.67
CA LEU A 762 -16.34 8.40 21.89
C LEU A 762 -14.88 8.86 21.83
N GLN A 763 -14.20 8.69 20.69
CA GLN A 763 -12.82 9.16 20.48
C GLN A 763 -12.69 10.68 20.49
N MET A 764 -13.69 11.40 19.98
CA MET A 764 -13.73 12.86 20.05
C MET A 764 -13.88 13.32 21.50
N LEU A 765 -14.85 12.79 22.23
CA LEU A 765 -15.05 13.14 23.63
C LEU A 765 -13.83 12.79 24.48
N GLN A 766 -13.22 11.62 24.24
CA GLN A 766 -11.96 11.23 24.86
C GLN A 766 -10.84 12.23 24.55
N GLY A 767 -10.65 12.59 23.27
CA GLY A 767 -9.58 13.51 22.86
C GLY A 767 -9.72 14.89 23.50
N VAL A 768 -10.94 15.41 23.57
CA VAL A 768 -11.23 16.68 24.25
C VAL A 768 -11.07 16.54 25.77
N SER A 769 -11.58 15.47 26.39
CA SER A 769 -11.53 15.29 27.84
C SER A 769 -10.12 15.09 28.39
N GLN A 770 -9.22 14.47 27.62
CA GLN A 770 -7.81 14.33 28.00
C GLN A 770 -7.06 15.66 28.06
N VAL A 771 -7.49 16.66 27.29
CA VAL A 771 -6.87 17.99 27.27
C VAL A 771 -7.57 18.95 28.23
N LEU A 772 -8.90 18.92 28.27
CA LEU A 772 -9.76 19.87 29.00
C LEU A 772 -10.89 19.14 29.74
N PRO A 773 -10.61 18.38 30.81
CA PRO A 773 -11.64 17.60 31.50
C PRO A 773 -12.69 18.49 32.17
N GLN A 774 -12.28 19.59 32.81
CA GLN A 774 -13.20 20.56 33.41
C GLN A 774 -13.88 21.42 32.34
N GLY A 775 -13.13 21.88 31.34
CA GLY A 775 -13.66 22.67 30.22
C GLY A 775 -14.75 21.94 29.43
N LEU A 776 -14.63 20.63 29.26
CA LEU A 776 -15.66 19.81 28.62
C LEU A 776 -16.99 19.84 29.39
N LEU A 777 -16.95 19.64 30.72
CA LEU A 777 -18.16 19.66 31.55
C LEU A 777 -18.83 21.04 31.52
N VAL A 778 -18.02 22.12 31.55
CA VAL A 778 -18.50 23.49 31.41
C VAL A 778 -19.15 23.70 30.04
N ALA A 779 -18.55 23.19 28.96
CA ALA A 779 -19.10 23.30 27.61
C ALA A 779 -20.43 22.57 27.43
N LEU A 780 -20.62 21.42 28.09
CA LEU A 780 -21.88 20.66 28.07
C LEU A 780 -23.00 21.29 28.91
N GLY A 781 -22.66 22.19 29.82
CA GLY A 781 -23.62 22.94 30.65
C GLY A 781 -24.55 22.04 31.46
N SER A 782 -25.82 22.41 31.55
CA SER A 782 -26.84 21.69 32.35
C SER A 782 -27.13 20.27 31.87
N ASN A 783 -26.78 19.94 30.61
CA ASN A 783 -27.06 18.64 30.02
C ASN A 783 -25.95 17.60 30.27
N ALA A 784 -24.86 17.98 30.95
CA ALA A 784 -23.69 17.12 31.16
C ALA A 784 -24.04 15.75 31.77
N ALA A 785 -24.93 15.70 32.78
CA ALA A 785 -25.33 14.45 33.43
C ALA A 785 -26.01 13.47 32.45
N ASN A 786 -26.94 13.95 31.62
CA ASN A 786 -27.63 13.13 30.62
C ASN A 786 -26.69 12.62 29.53
N VAL A 787 -25.74 13.45 29.12
CA VAL A 787 -24.71 13.08 28.14
C VAL A 787 -23.80 11.99 28.70
N LEU A 788 -23.36 12.11 29.97
CA LEU A 788 -22.53 11.09 30.62
C LEU A 788 -23.26 9.74 30.75
N MET A 789 -24.55 9.75 31.08
CA MET A 789 -25.38 8.54 31.07
C MET A 789 -25.50 7.93 29.67
N SER A 790 -25.64 8.77 28.64
CA SER A 790 -25.67 8.31 27.25
C SER A 790 -24.33 7.67 26.85
N ILE A 791 -23.19 8.22 27.29
CA ILE A 791 -21.86 7.67 27.01
C ILE A 791 -21.67 6.30 27.68
N VAL A 792 -22.20 6.09 28.90
CA VAL A 792 -22.22 4.76 29.55
C VAL A 792 -22.96 3.76 28.67
N ALA A 793 -24.16 4.10 28.21
CA ALA A 793 -24.96 3.23 27.33
C ALA A 793 -24.27 2.97 25.97
N LEU A 794 -23.63 3.98 25.38
CA LEU A 794 -22.89 3.82 24.12
C LEU A 794 -21.66 2.93 24.28
N THR A 795 -20.95 3.04 25.41
CA THR A 795 -19.79 2.19 25.73
C THR A 795 -20.21 0.74 25.92
N ASP A 796 -21.33 0.49 26.61
CA ASP A 796 -21.91 -0.85 26.74
C ASP A 796 -22.32 -1.44 25.38
N ALA A 797 -23.01 -0.65 24.56
CA ALA A 797 -23.46 -1.06 23.23
C ALA A 797 -22.30 -1.46 22.30
N CYS A 798 -21.07 -0.95 22.52
CA CYS A 798 -19.90 -1.30 21.72
C CYS A 798 -19.56 -2.80 21.83
N LEU A 799 -19.83 -3.43 22.97
CA LEU A 799 -19.65 -4.87 23.12
C LEU A 799 -20.61 -5.66 22.21
N ALA A 800 -21.88 -5.26 22.17
CA ALA A 800 -22.91 -5.90 21.34
C ALA A 800 -22.61 -5.83 19.82
N HIS A 801 -21.76 -4.90 19.38
CA HIS A 801 -21.41 -4.68 17.98
C HIS A 801 -19.94 -4.99 17.66
N ASP A 802 -19.24 -5.67 18.58
CA ASP A 802 -17.84 -6.07 18.42
C ASP A 802 -16.89 -4.88 18.14
N ASP A 803 -17.03 -3.78 18.90
CA ASP A 803 -16.21 -2.56 18.77
C ASP A 803 -15.27 -2.35 19.97
N ALA A 804 -14.16 -3.09 19.99
CA ALA A 804 -13.15 -2.95 21.05
C ALA A 804 -12.52 -1.55 21.13
N VAL A 805 -12.31 -0.90 19.98
CA VAL A 805 -11.70 0.43 19.90
C VAL A 805 -12.65 1.50 20.45
N GLY A 806 -13.95 1.40 20.15
CA GLY A 806 -14.99 2.24 20.75
C GLY A 806 -15.05 2.09 22.27
N MET A 807 -15.08 0.84 22.78
CA MET A 807 -15.07 0.57 24.23
C MET A 807 -13.86 1.18 24.93
N LYS A 808 -12.65 0.94 24.38
CA LYS A 808 -11.42 1.51 24.89
C LYS A 808 -11.52 3.04 25.01
N SER A 809 -12.04 3.69 23.98
CA SER A 809 -12.17 5.16 23.93
C SER A 809 -13.17 5.67 24.98
N GLY A 810 -14.29 4.96 25.17
CA GLY A 810 -15.28 5.25 26.22
C GLY A 810 -14.70 5.12 27.64
N PHE A 811 -13.95 4.06 27.93
CA PHE A 811 -13.28 3.92 29.23
C PHE A 811 -12.20 4.99 29.44
N ALA A 812 -11.37 5.25 28.43
CA ALA A 812 -10.35 6.29 28.51
C ALA A 812 -10.95 7.69 28.71
N PHE A 813 -12.12 7.96 28.13
CA PHE A 813 -12.89 9.19 28.38
C PHE A 813 -13.25 9.32 29.87
N PHE A 814 -13.81 8.26 30.47
CA PHE A 814 -14.18 8.28 31.88
C PHE A 814 -12.95 8.41 32.79
N THR A 815 -11.85 7.72 32.48
CA THR A 815 -10.58 7.84 33.21
C THR A 815 -10.12 9.30 33.30
N ALA A 816 -10.33 10.11 32.26
CA ALA A 816 -9.98 11.53 32.26
C ALA A 816 -10.95 12.42 33.06
N ILE A 817 -12.24 12.07 33.12
CA ILE A 817 -13.30 12.88 33.76
C ILE A 817 -13.46 12.57 35.25
N VAL A 818 -13.21 11.33 35.67
CA VAL A 818 -13.36 10.88 37.08
C VAL A 818 -12.67 11.81 38.09
N PRO A 819 -11.41 12.29 37.89
CA PRO A 819 -10.75 13.18 38.85
C PRO A 819 -11.47 14.51 39.11
N VAL A 820 -12.22 15.01 38.12
CA VAL A 820 -13.00 16.25 38.23
C VAL A 820 -14.35 15.95 38.89
N CYS A 821 -15.05 14.93 38.37
CA CYS A 821 -16.39 14.55 38.81
C CYS A 821 -16.44 13.96 40.22
N ALA A 822 -15.40 13.25 40.66
CA ALA A 822 -15.37 12.63 41.98
C ALA A 822 -15.26 13.64 43.13
N GLN A 823 -14.98 14.91 42.86
CA GLN A 823 -14.94 15.96 43.89
C GLN A 823 -16.33 16.29 44.44
N GLU A 824 -17.37 16.20 43.60
CA GLU A 824 -18.76 16.36 44.01
C GLU A 824 -19.32 15.07 44.58
N THR A 825 -19.83 15.11 45.82
CA THR A 825 -20.37 13.93 46.51
C THR A 825 -21.61 13.38 45.81
N ALA A 826 -22.54 14.25 45.37
CA ALA A 826 -23.74 13.86 44.66
C ALA A 826 -23.43 13.15 43.33
N PHE A 827 -22.42 13.63 42.59
CA PHE A 827 -22.01 13.03 41.33
C PHE A 827 -21.24 11.72 41.55
N TYR A 828 -20.41 11.66 42.59
CA TYR A 828 -19.69 10.44 42.97
C TYR A 828 -20.65 9.30 43.33
N GLU A 829 -21.62 9.55 44.21
CA GLU A 829 -22.58 8.51 44.61
C GLU A 829 -23.59 8.20 43.50
N GLY A 830 -24.18 9.24 42.89
CA GLY A 830 -25.27 9.07 41.93
C GLY A 830 -24.85 8.61 40.53
N PHE A 831 -23.60 8.82 40.11
CA PHE A 831 -23.13 8.42 38.78
C PHE A 831 -21.94 7.47 38.82
N ILE A 832 -20.86 7.82 39.54
CA ILE A 832 -19.62 7.03 39.51
C ILE A 832 -19.86 5.64 40.13
N LEU A 833 -20.46 5.59 41.32
CA LEU A 833 -20.74 4.31 42.00
C LEU A 833 -21.93 3.58 41.38
N SER A 834 -23.01 4.29 41.02
CA SER A 834 -24.25 3.66 40.53
C SER A 834 -24.21 3.20 39.07
N HIS A 835 -23.39 3.79 38.21
CA HIS A 835 -23.43 3.53 36.76
C HIS A 835 -22.06 3.22 36.16
N LEU A 836 -21.03 4.03 36.45
CA LEU A 836 -19.69 3.84 35.86
C LEU A 836 -18.96 2.61 36.42
N LEU A 837 -18.96 2.43 37.74
CA LEU A 837 -18.29 1.28 38.37
C LEU A 837 -18.89 -0.07 37.91
N PRO A 838 -20.23 -0.26 37.90
CA PRO A 838 -20.84 -1.45 37.30
C PRO A 838 -20.40 -1.69 35.86
N LEU A 839 -20.34 -0.65 35.02
CA LEU A 839 -19.89 -0.79 33.63
C LEU A 839 -18.45 -1.31 33.57
N CYS A 840 -17.51 -0.68 34.30
CA CYS A 840 -16.09 -1.07 34.25
C CYS A 840 -15.84 -2.50 34.74
N PHE A 841 -16.59 -2.96 35.75
CA PHE A 841 -16.41 -4.29 36.33
C PHE A 841 -17.19 -5.39 35.58
N LEU A 842 -18.44 -5.14 35.21
CA LEU A 842 -19.33 -6.17 34.67
C LEU A 842 -19.17 -6.36 33.16
N LEU A 843 -18.78 -5.31 32.41
CA LEU A 843 -18.62 -5.44 30.96
C LEU A 843 -17.54 -6.47 30.57
N PRO A 844 -16.33 -6.48 31.18
CA PRO A 844 -15.34 -7.51 30.87
C PRO A 844 -15.69 -8.91 31.38
N ALA A 845 -16.63 -9.01 32.33
CA ALA A 845 -17.10 -10.29 32.86
C ALA A 845 -18.05 -11.04 31.89
N ARG A 846 -18.67 -10.34 30.93
CA ARG A 846 -19.60 -10.93 29.96
C ARG A 846 -18.89 -11.89 28.98
N SER A 847 -19.58 -12.93 28.52
CA SER A 847 -19.02 -13.97 27.65
C SER A 847 -18.61 -13.45 26.27
N GLU A 848 -19.29 -12.41 25.77
CA GLU A 848 -19.04 -11.79 24.46
C GLU A 848 -17.68 -11.05 24.40
N PHE A 849 -17.10 -10.68 25.54
CA PHE A 849 -15.85 -9.92 25.58
C PHE A 849 -14.64 -10.84 25.36
N ARG A 850 -13.87 -10.71 24.28
CA ARG A 850 -12.83 -11.73 23.94
C ARG A 850 -11.47 -11.44 24.57
N LEU A 851 -11.08 -12.20 25.61
CA LEU A 851 -9.77 -12.02 26.27
C LEU A 851 -8.55 -12.53 25.46
N THR A 852 -8.79 -13.27 24.38
CA THR A 852 -7.76 -13.73 23.43
C THR A 852 -7.40 -12.64 22.42
N ASP A 853 -8.29 -11.68 22.17
CA ASP A 853 -8.10 -10.61 21.21
C ASP A 853 -7.30 -9.46 21.85
N ALA A 854 -6.22 -9.04 21.19
CA ALA A 854 -5.37 -7.95 21.67
C ALA A 854 -6.12 -6.61 21.83
N GLN A 855 -7.09 -6.30 20.97
CA GLN A 855 -7.86 -5.06 21.05
C GLN A 855 -8.80 -5.03 22.27
N PHE A 856 -9.45 -6.15 22.57
CA PHE A 856 -10.27 -6.29 23.77
C PHE A 856 -9.42 -6.24 25.04
N VAL A 857 -8.21 -6.80 25.03
CA VAL A 857 -7.27 -6.64 26.15
C VAL A 857 -6.92 -5.17 26.38
N LEU A 858 -6.76 -4.36 25.31
CA LEU A 858 -6.56 -2.92 25.46
C LEU A 858 -7.79 -2.21 26.07
N ALA A 859 -9.00 -2.60 25.70
CA ALA A 859 -10.23 -2.07 26.31
C ALA A 859 -10.35 -2.46 27.79
N LEU A 860 -9.98 -3.70 28.14
CA LEU A 860 -9.90 -4.18 29.52
C LEU A 860 -8.90 -3.34 30.33
N ASN A 861 -7.73 -3.06 29.77
CA ASN A 861 -6.70 -2.26 30.44
C ASN A 861 -7.17 -0.84 30.76
N GLU A 862 -7.94 -0.21 29.88
CA GLU A 862 -8.54 1.11 30.15
C GLU A 862 -9.67 1.03 31.17
N SER A 863 -10.52 0.00 31.13
CA SER A 863 -11.56 -0.22 32.15
C SER A 863 -10.97 -0.37 33.55
N VAL A 864 -9.93 -1.20 33.67
CA VAL A 864 -9.16 -1.41 34.90
C VAL A 864 -8.45 -0.13 35.32
N GLY A 865 -7.93 0.64 34.36
CA GLY A 865 -7.38 1.98 34.57
C GLY A 865 -8.40 2.93 35.19
N CYS A 866 -9.64 2.92 34.72
CA CYS A 866 -10.71 3.73 35.29
C CYS A 866 -10.97 3.37 36.77
N ILE A 867 -11.04 2.08 37.12
CA ILE A 867 -11.20 1.61 38.51
C ILE A 867 -10.01 2.07 39.38
N HIS A 868 -8.78 1.96 38.85
CA HIS A 868 -7.58 2.40 39.55
C HIS A 868 -7.59 3.92 39.80
N VAL A 869 -8.06 4.72 38.83
CA VAL A 869 -8.20 6.17 39.01
C VAL A 869 -9.28 6.50 40.05
N ILE A 870 -10.43 5.83 40.06
CA ILE A 870 -11.45 6.01 41.11
C ILE A 870 -10.84 5.75 42.50
N ASN A 871 -10.08 4.66 42.65
CA ASN A 871 -9.37 4.33 43.88
C ASN A 871 -8.32 5.38 44.25
N SER A 872 -7.60 5.95 43.28
CA SER A 872 -6.60 6.99 43.55
C SER A 872 -7.21 8.28 44.12
N VAL A 873 -8.45 8.62 43.73
CA VAL A 873 -9.11 9.86 44.16
C VAL A 873 -9.79 9.72 45.52
N LYS A 874 -10.42 8.58 45.80
CA LYS A 874 -11.21 8.38 47.04
C LYS A 874 -10.55 7.46 48.06
N GLY A 875 -9.48 6.75 47.68
CA GLY A 875 -8.67 5.92 48.55
C GLY A 875 -9.50 4.91 49.34
N GLN A 876 -9.34 4.95 50.67
CA GLN A 876 -9.96 4.00 51.59
C GLN A 876 -11.49 3.96 51.49
N VAL A 877 -12.15 5.10 51.26
CA VAL A 877 -13.63 5.18 51.18
C VAL A 877 -14.17 4.30 50.04
N PHE A 878 -13.44 4.27 48.91
CA PHE A 878 -13.81 3.43 47.77
C PHE A 878 -13.53 1.95 48.03
N GLN A 879 -12.42 1.64 48.71
CA GLN A 879 -12.06 0.26 49.07
C GLN A 879 -13.08 -0.36 50.02
N ASP A 880 -13.51 0.39 51.03
CA ASP A 880 -14.50 -0.07 52.00
C ASP A 880 -15.86 -0.32 51.33
N PHE A 881 -16.25 0.54 50.37
CA PHE A 881 -17.45 0.33 49.55
C PHE A 881 -17.36 -0.90 48.64
N LEU A 882 -16.19 -1.12 48.00
CA LEU A 882 -15.97 -2.31 47.18
C LEU A 882 -16.06 -3.60 48.00
N GLN A 883 -15.43 -3.63 49.17
CA GLN A 883 -15.39 -4.79 50.04
C GLN A 883 -16.73 -5.04 50.77
N GLY A 884 -17.39 -3.97 51.21
CA GLY A 884 -18.60 -4.06 52.03
C GLY A 884 -19.92 -4.08 51.26
N THR A 885 -19.94 -3.61 50.01
CA THR A 885 -21.21 -3.42 49.27
C THR A 885 -21.15 -3.97 47.85
N PHE A 886 -20.24 -3.49 47.00
CA PHE A 886 -20.31 -3.78 45.56
C PHE A 886 -19.88 -5.21 45.17
N LEU A 887 -18.72 -5.69 45.62
CA LEU A 887 -18.23 -7.03 45.26
C LEU A 887 -19.03 -8.18 45.89
N PRO A 888 -19.52 -8.09 47.16
CA PRO A 888 -20.42 -9.09 47.71
C PRO A 888 -21.71 -9.27 46.91
N GLN A 889 -22.24 -8.18 46.32
CA GLN A 889 -23.42 -8.24 45.45
C GLN A 889 -23.20 -9.02 44.15
N GLN A 890 -21.94 -9.27 43.75
CA GLN A 890 -21.59 -10.05 42.56
C GLN A 890 -21.42 -11.55 42.84
N ASN A 891 -21.79 -12.03 44.05
CA ASN A 891 -21.66 -13.44 44.48
C ASN A 891 -20.21 -13.98 44.44
N LEU A 892 -19.21 -13.12 44.64
CA LEU A 892 -17.81 -13.52 44.74
C LEU A 892 -17.48 -14.14 46.11
N SER A 893 -16.55 -15.10 46.15
CA SER A 893 -16.07 -15.65 47.42
C SER A 893 -15.23 -14.62 48.18
N ALA A 894 -15.22 -14.70 49.51
CA ALA A 894 -14.47 -13.78 50.37
C ALA A 894 -12.97 -13.71 50.00
N GLN A 895 -12.38 -14.84 49.57
CA GLN A 895 -10.98 -14.90 49.13
C GLN A 895 -10.71 -14.12 47.84
N TYR A 896 -11.63 -14.15 46.87
CA TYR A 896 -11.50 -13.37 45.63
C TYR A 896 -11.73 -11.88 45.87
N ILE A 897 -12.66 -11.53 46.77
CA ILE A 897 -12.90 -10.13 47.18
C ILE A 897 -11.65 -9.54 47.84
N GLU A 898 -11.08 -10.24 48.82
CA GLU A 898 -9.84 -9.82 49.49
C GLU A 898 -8.67 -9.73 48.51
N SER A 899 -8.52 -10.71 47.62
CA SER A 899 -7.47 -10.71 46.59
C SER A 899 -7.59 -9.51 45.64
N TYR A 900 -8.80 -9.19 45.16
CA TYR A 900 -9.03 -8.07 44.25
C TYR A 900 -8.72 -6.72 44.91
N VAL A 901 -9.21 -6.50 46.15
CA VAL A 901 -8.98 -5.25 46.90
C VAL A 901 -7.52 -5.11 47.31
N ASN A 902 -6.85 -6.20 47.71
CA ASN A 902 -5.43 -6.17 48.05
C ASN A 902 -4.56 -5.83 46.83
N ASN A 903 -4.80 -6.47 45.68
CA ASN A 903 -4.08 -6.15 44.44
C ASN A 903 -4.36 -4.71 43.96
N LEU A 904 -5.58 -4.19 44.15
CA LEU A 904 -5.91 -2.78 43.85
C LEU A 904 -5.17 -1.79 44.77
N ARG A 905 -4.84 -2.20 46.00
CA ARG A 905 -4.12 -1.39 46.99
C ARG A 905 -2.60 -1.40 46.80
N SER A 906 -2.03 -2.56 46.50
CA SER A 906 -0.57 -2.76 46.52
C SER A 906 0.12 -2.57 45.17
N ASN A 907 -0.59 -2.81 44.07
CA ASN A 907 0.05 -2.94 42.77
C ASN A 907 0.05 -1.63 41.99
N SER A 908 1.09 -1.44 41.18
CA SER A 908 1.08 -0.42 40.12
C SER A 908 -0.02 -0.72 39.09
N LEU A 909 -0.44 0.29 38.32
CA LEU A 909 -1.46 0.12 37.27
C LEU A 909 -1.13 -1.05 36.32
N ALA A 910 0.13 -1.20 35.91
CA ALA A 910 0.56 -2.26 34.99
C ALA A 910 0.42 -3.66 35.62
N GLU A 911 0.82 -3.81 36.88
CA GLU A 911 0.68 -5.07 37.62
C GLU A 911 -0.80 -5.40 37.89
N PHE A 912 -1.62 -4.38 38.17
CA PHE A 912 -3.06 -4.54 38.36
C PHE A 912 -3.77 -4.95 37.06
N GLN A 913 -3.34 -4.45 35.90
CA GLN A 913 -3.83 -4.89 34.58
C GLN A 913 -3.50 -6.35 34.30
N VAL A 914 -2.28 -6.81 34.62
CA VAL A 914 -1.90 -8.23 34.49
C VAL A 914 -2.75 -9.11 35.41
N PHE A 915 -2.93 -8.68 36.67
CA PHE A 915 -3.83 -9.37 37.61
C PHE A 915 -5.26 -9.44 37.08
N ALA A 916 -5.82 -8.32 36.59
CA ALA A 916 -7.18 -8.25 36.11
C ALA A 916 -7.43 -9.20 34.93
N LYS A 917 -6.47 -9.32 33.99
CA LYS A 917 -6.58 -10.28 32.89
C LYS A 917 -6.72 -11.72 33.40
N ASN A 918 -5.90 -12.11 34.36
CA ASN A 918 -5.96 -13.44 34.97
C ASN A 918 -7.25 -13.62 35.78
N PHE A 919 -7.66 -12.59 36.53
CA PHE A 919 -8.89 -12.57 37.30
C PHE A 919 -10.11 -12.81 36.41
N TYR A 920 -10.30 -12.05 35.32
CA TYR A 920 -11.45 -12.24 34.43
C TYR A 920 -11.38 -13.55 33.65
N SER A 921 -10.18 -14.09 33.40
CA SER A 921 -10.03 -15.43 32.82
C SER A 921 -10.45 -16.56 33.77
N SER A 922 -10.37 -16.35 35.08
CA SER A 922 -10.84 -17.31 36.10
C SER A 922 -12.27 -17.01 36.59
N PHE A 923 -12.75 -15.79 36.37
CA PHE A 923 -14.11 -15.35 36.72
C PHE A 923 -15.17 -15.98 35.80
N ARG A 924 -14.81 -16.23 34.54
CA ARG A 924 -15.61 -16.99 33.56
C ARG A 924 -15.35 -18.48 33.72
#